data_AF-A0A956IA38-F1
#
_entry.id   AF-A0A956IA38-F1
#
_cell.length_a   1.000
_cell.length_b   1.000
_cell.length_c   1.000
_cell.angle_alpha   90.00
_cell.angle_beta   90.00
_cell.angle_gamma   90.00
#
_symmetry.space_group_name_H-M   'P 1'
#
loop_
_entity.id
_entity.type
_entity.pdbx_description
1 polymer ?
#
loop_
_entity_poly.entity_id
_entity_poly.type
_entity_poly.pdbx_seq_one_letter_code
_entity_poly.pdbx_strand_id
1 'polypeptide(L)'
;MHALRVRGSALSLSLFSCLLLVAYGCGDDDEPPPVDGGMTDGMVLPDGDLPDGFLPDGDRPDGSVTPGDLFPPPTITTCPGDALPAPSEGRCTVTAGNAALLITGDVLTPGEVFRGGQVLVGTDGLIACVGCDCTSATGAGEATQVVCPDSVVSPGLINAHDHLPFGQGLPYSADSVGMLTDERYEHRHDWRRGLDGHTRVSAASNFTTVPQQLWVELRQLMSGTTSVFGQGGPAGLIRNLDNGNRNDLPGTDFAEYQTFPLRDSDGTKRNSDCSYAFCDGQACGFGSPRHLQYVPHVAEGIDEAARNEFRCMREGTTDVVEPISAFIHGVGLLPADIAEMTTSDVELIWSPRTNITLYGDTARITEYARLGATIGLGTDWLRTGSMNMLRELACADYFNQAHNDGFFPDEQLWLMATRNSALALGYADLIGIIDEGFVADIAIYDASVRRDHRAVIAARPDDVVLVLKAGNVQFGDAVLVEAIRPGCELVEGSVDNETCSVARRVCLEGVTCAGADAPFLQCTMTLLREATTDEYPLVFCDGDPAGEPSCVPARTRMSSPDASENGSNYYTGMSSATDMDGDGIDDAADNCETIFNPIRPLDNGMQADSDSDGMGDACDPCPLGGDANPATCIAVDPNDRDRDGVPNDADNCPSVPNPMQEDMDEDDKGDACDACPTVANPDAMACPALATTVYAVRMGTHPAETEVTVRGLVITALASNGFYAQQAMGTDDYAGVDFSGIFVFTSSA
;
A
#
# COMPACT_ATOMS: atom_id res chain seq x y z
N MET A 1 -16.04 -35.03 -27.56
CA MET A 1 -16.94 -34.79 -28.71
C MET A 1 -16.46 -33.52 -29.41
N HIS A 2 -16.49 -33.49 -30.75
CA HIS A 2 -16.00 -32.38 -31.57
C HIS A 2 -16.78 -31.07 -31.39
N ALA A 3 -16.08 -29.92 -31.43
CA ALA A 3 -16.44 -28.82 -32.33
C ALA A 3 -15.24 -27.90 -32.61
N LEU A 4 -14.83 -27.89 -33.89
CA LEU A 4 -13.98 -26.90 -34.56
C LEU A 4 -14.78 -25.62 -34.84
N ARG A 5 -14.14 -24.44 -34.84
CA ARG A 5 -14.43 -23.35 -35.78
C ARG A 5 -13.14 -22.66 -36.24
N VAL A 6 -13.04 -22.45 -37.55
CA VAL A 6 -11.92 -21.84 -38.30
C VAL A 6 -12.44 -20.61 -39.06
N ARG A 7 -11.70 -19.51 -38.93
CA ARG A 7 -11.39 -18.35 -39.82
C ARG A 7 -12.38 -17.82 -40.86
N GLY A 8 -12.36 -16.49 -41.00
CA GLY A 8 -12.61 -15.75 -42.25
C GLY A 8 -12.08 -14.31 -42.20
N SER A 9 -11.20 -13.95 -43.13
CA SER A 9 -10.44 -12.70 -43.26
C SER A 9 -11.04 -11.73 -44.31
N ALA A 10 -10.74 -10.42 -44.22
CA ALA A 10 -10.44 -9.46 -45.33
C ALA A 10 -10.45 -8.01 -44.79
N LEU A 11 -9.33 -7.28 -44.70
CA LEU A 11 -8.72 -6.38 -45.70
C LEU A 11 -9.63 -5.28 -46.31
N SER A 12 -9.32 -4.02 -46.02
CA SER A 12 -9.23 -2.93 -47.03
C SER A 12 -8.43 -1.72 -46.53
N LEU A 13 -7.39 -1.39 -47.30
CA LEU A 13 -6.52 -0.21 -47.27
C LEU A 13 -7.25 1.08 -47.69
N SER A 14 -6.82 2.24 -47.17
CA SER A 14 -6.81 3.51 -47.92
C SER A 14 -5.82 4.51 -47.30
N LEU A 15 -4.73 4.80 -48.01
CA LEU A 15 -3.82 5.93 -47.78
C LEU A 15 -4.49 7.26 -48.18
N PHE A 16 -4.15 8.36 -47.50
CA PHE A 16 -3.84 9.64 -48.17
C PHE A 16 -2.92 10.51 -47.29
N SER A 17 -1.75 10.86 -47.85
CA SER A 17 -0.83 11.87 -47.32
C SER A 17 -1.27 13.28 -47.74
N CYS A 18 -0.99 14.29 -46.91
CA CYS A 18 -0.50 15.58 -47.40
C CYS A 18 0.35 16.30 -46.33
N LEU A 19 1.61 16.55 -46.72
CA LEU A 19 2.56 17.49 -46.15
C LEU A 19 2.05 18.93 -46.29
N LEU A 20 2.35 19.81 -45.33
CA LEU A 20 2.74 21.19 -45.64
C LEU A 20 3.63 21.78 -44.52
N LEU A 21 4.89 22.06 -44.88
CA LEU A 21 5.84 22.91 -44.16
C LEU A 21 5.49 24.39 -44.39
N VAL A 22 5.64 25.23 -43.36
CA VAL A 22 6.16 26.61 -43.49
C VAL A 22 7.01 26.95 -42.26
N ALA A 23 8.25 27.40 -42.51
CA ALA A 23 9.19 27.97 -41.54
C ALA A 23 9.24 29.49 -41.68
N TYR A 24 9.59 30.22 -40.60
CA TYR A 24 10.30 31.51 -40.50
C TYR A 24 10.24 31.92 -39.01
N GLY A 25 11.24 32.47 -38.32
CA GLY A 25 12.58 32.96 -38.60
C GLY A 25 13.14 33.63 -37.33
N CYS A 26 14.47 33.70 -37.23
CA CYS A 26 15.30 34.14 -36.10
C CYS A 26 15.11 35.60 -35.62
N GLY A 27 15.51 35.84 -34.36
CA GLY A 27 15.92 37.15 -33.83
C GLY A 27 16.80 36.97 -32.58
N ASP A 28 18.05 37.43 -32.68
CA ASP A 28 19.15 37.30 -31.72
C ASP A 28 19.17 38.39 -30.62
N ASP A 29 19.89 38.07 -29.53
CA ASP A 29 20.74 38.89 -28.62
C ASP A 29 20.12 39.97 -27.69
N ASP A 30 20.28 39.81 -26.36
CA ASP A 30 21.27 40.56 -25.54
C ASP A 30 21.12 40.36 -24.00
N GLU A 31 22.21 39.87 -23.37
CA GLU A 31 22.75 39.91 -21.98
C GLU A 31 21.89 39.76 -20.69
N PRO A 32 22.53 39.18 -19.62
CA PRO A 32 22.48 39.83 -18.32
C PRO A 32 23.86 39.98 -17.59
N PRO A 33 24.01 40.98 -16.69
CA PRO A 33 25.19 41.17 -15.84
C PRO A 33 25.14 40.32 -14.54
N PRO A 34 26.26 40.20 -13.79
CA PRO A 34 26.37 39.25 -12.69
C PRO A 34 25.75 39.80 -11.40
N VAL A 35 25.02 38.96 -10.66
CA VAL A 35 24.53 39.29 -9.32
C VAL A 35 25.37 38.55 -8.28
N ASP A 36 25.96 39.34 -7.40
CA ASP A 36 26.81 39.00 -6.28
C ASP A 36 25.97 38.33 -5.16
N GLY A 37 26.18 37.02 -4.95
CA GLY A 37 25.51 36.24 -3.91
C GLY A 37 26.25 36.33 -2.57
N GLY A 38 25.87 37.30 -1.75
CA GLY A 38 26.22 37.35 -0.33
C GLY A 38 25.23 36.56 0.52
N MET A 39 25.59 35.33 0.89
CA MET A 39 24.92 34.55 1.94
C MET A 39 25.14 35.19 3.32
N THR A 40 24.07 35.44 4.08
CA THR A 40 24.05 35.29 5.55
C THR A 40 22.61 35.16 6.08
N ASP A 41 22.36 34.01 6.72
CA ASP A 41 21.79 33.83 8.07
C ASP A 41 20.30 34.14 8.36
N GLY A 42 19.56 33.06 8.62
CA GLY A 42 18.63 32.94 9.75
C GLY A 42 17.35 33.77 9.73
N MET A 43 16.24 33.15 9.33
CA MET A 43 14.92 33.62 9.77
C MET A 43 14.05 32.46 10.22
N VAL A 44 13.95 32.34 11.53
CA VAL A 44 12.90 31.63 12.27
C VAL A 44 11.58 32.35 11.99
N LEU A 45 10.60 31.65 11.42
CA LEU A 45 9.22 32.14 11.35
C LEU A 45 8.50 31.83 12.67
N PRO A 46 7.83 32.80 13.31
CA PRO A 46 7.14 32.58 14.57
C PRO A 46 5.73 31.99 14.35
N ASP A 47 5.34 31.11 15.26
CA ASP A 47 3.98 30.62 15.46
C ASP A 47 2.96 31.78 15.52
N GLY A 48 1.84 31.62 14.83
CA GLY A 48 0.71 32.54 14.93
C GLY A 48 -0.48 32.11 14.09
N ASP A 49 -1.40 31.41 14.74
CA ASP A 49 -2.84 31.31 14.47
C ASP A 49 -3.34 32.10 13.24
N LEU A 50 -3.61 31.41 12.14
CA LEU A 50 -4.51 31.92 11.12
C LEU A 50 -5.95 31.62 11.57
N PRO A 51 -6.85 32.62 11.57
CA PRO A 51 -8.21 32.43 12.06
C PRO A 51 -9.03 31.59 11.08
N ASP A 52 -9.67 30.55 11.62
CA ASP A 52 -10.68 29.75 10.93
C ASP A 52 -11.85 30.62 10.45
N GLY A 53 -12.19 30.44 9.17
CA GLY A 53 -13.46 30.84 8.59
C GLY A 53 -13.42 32.13 7.78
N PHE A 54 -13.21 32.01 6.46
CA PHE A 54 -14.05 32.64 5.44
C PHE A 54 -13.66 32.18 4.03
N LEU A 55 -14.12 31.01 3.60
CA LEU A 55 -14.56 30.80 2.23
C LEU A 55 -15.92 30.09 2.33
N PRO A 56 -17.02 30.72 1.91
CA PRO A 56 -18.30 30.02 1.86
C PRO A 56 -18.20 28.93 0.78
N ASP A 57 -18.72 27.74 1.09
CA ASP A 57 -19.02 26.69 0.11
C ASP A 57 -19.82 27.32 -1.03
N GLY A 58 -19.11 27.65 -2.10
CA GLY A 58 -19.65 28.24 -3.29
C GLY A 58 -19.68 27.14 -4.33
N ASP A 59 -20.87 26.61 -4.60
CA ASP A 59 -21.17 25.97 -5.88
C ASP A 59 -20.55 26.84 -6.99
N ARG A 60 -19.41 26.40 -7.54
CA ARG A 60 -18.83 27.04 -8.71
C ARG A 60 -19.75 26.71 -9.89
N PRO A 61 -20.15 27.69 -10.70
CA PRO A 61 -21.08 27.48 -11.80
C PRO A 61 -20.50 26.67 -12.98
N ASP A 62 -19.26 26.20 -12.90
CA ASP A 62 -18.59 25.35 -13.90
C ASP A 62 -18.64 23.85 -13.57
N GLY A 63 -18.95 23.45 -12.32
CA GLY A 63 -18.95 22.05 -11.93
C GLY A 63 -17.55 21.45 -11.71
N SER A 64 -16.51 22.28 -11.52
CA SER A 64 -15.16 21.80 -11.20
C SER A 64 -15.13 21.09 -9.84
N VAL A 65 -14.58 19.88 -9.79
CA VAL A 65 -14.34 19.14 -8.54
C VAL A 65 -13.07 19.66 -7.87
N THR A 66 -13.15 20.10 -6.62
CA THR A 66 -11.99 20.53 -5.82
C THR A 66 -11.42 19.36 -5.01
N PRO A 67 -10.17 19.43 -4.52
CA PRO A 67 -9.66 18.42 -3.60
C PRO A 67 -10.55 18.20 -2.36
N GLY A 68 -11.26 19.23 -1.88
CA GLY A 68 -12.21 19.10 -0.77
C GLY A 68 -13.51 18.39 -1.15
N ASP A 69 -13.87 18.37 -2.45
CA ASP A 69 -14.99 17.57 -2.96
C ASP A 69 -14.59 16.09 -3.14
N LEU A 70 -13.32 15.83 -3.44
CA LEU A 70 -12.75 14.47 -3.53
C LEU A 70 -12.54 13.83 -2.15
N PHE A 71 -12.16 14.64 -1.16
CA PHE A 71 -11.74 14.18 0.16
C PHE A 71 -12.50 14.96 1.25
N PRO A 72 -13.73 14.55 1.58
CA PRO A 72 -14.45 15.17 2.67
C PRO A 72 -13.64 15.03 3.97
N PRO A 73 -13.55 16.08 4.80
CA PRO A 73 -12.79 16.00 6.05
C PRO A 73 -13.45 15.03 7.03
N PRO A 74 -12.66 14.37 7.89
CA PRO A 74 -13.20 13.40 8.84
C PRO A 74 -14.06 14.10 9.89
N THR A 75 -15.13 13.41 10.31
CA THR A 75 -15.97 13.85 11.42
C THR A 75 -15.21 13.71 12.73
N ILE A 76 -15.19 14.76 13.56
CA ILE A 76 -14.56 14.68 14.89
C ILE A 76 -15.64 14.47 15.96
N THR A 77 -15.65 13.30 16.57
CA THR A 77 -16.56 12.92 17.65
C THR A 77 -15.85 13.00 19.00
N THR A 78 -16.34 13.89 19.87
CA THR A 78 -15.78 14.14 21.23
C THR A 78 -16.47 13.24 22.25
N CYS A 79 -15.74 12.35 22.91
CA CYS A 79 -16.34 11.33 23.77
C CYS A 79 -16.56 11.79 25.22
N PRO A 80 -17.41 11.08 25.99
CA PRO A 80 -17.60 11.41 27.40
C PRO A 80 -16.36 11.05 28.24
N GLY A 81 -15.61 12.07 28.67
CA GLY A 81 -14.48 11.86 29.58
C GLY A 81 -13.09 12.14 28.97
N ASP A 82 -13.02 12.83 27.84
CA ASP A 82 -11.80 13.21 27.11
C ASP A 82 -10.69 13.85 27.94
N ALA A 83 -11.01 14.38 29.13
CA ALA A 83 -10.02 14.74 30.14
C ALA A 83 -9.54 13.48 30.89
N LEU A 84 -8.84 12.60 30.18
CA LEU A 84 -8.17 11.45 30.78
C LEU A 84 -7.02 11.94 31.67
N PRO A 85 -6.86 11.41 32.90
CA PRO A 85 -5.81 11.86 33.80
C PRO A 85 -4.44 11.46 33.25
N ALA A 86 -3.47 12.38 33.32
CA ALA A 86 -2.10 12.09 32.94
C ALA A 86 -1.55 10.88 33.72
N PRO A 87 -0.79 9.99 33.06
CA PRO A 87 -0.19 8.83 33.70
C PRO A 87 0.82 9.24 34.79
N SER A 88 0.98 8.42 35.81
CA SER A 88 1.99 8.65 36.86
C SER A 88 3.43 8.39 36.41
N GLU A 89 3.60 7.59 35.35
CA GLU A 89 4.87 7.23 34.71
C GLU A 89 4.61 6.85 33.24
N GLY A 90 5.51 7.24 32.33
CA GLY A 90 5.37 6.95 30.90
C GLY A 90 4.22 7.71 30.22
N ARG A 91 3.78 7.23 29.05
CA ARG A 91 2.69 7.81 28.24
C ARG A 91 1.32 7.19 28.48
N CYS A 92 1.27 5.98 29.04
CA CYS A 92 0.02 5.26 29.29
C CYS A 92 -0.05 4.67 30.70
N THR A 93 -1.27 4.49 31.22
CA THR A 93 -1.52 3.72 32.44
C THR A 93 -2.08 2.34 32.11
N VAL A 94 -1.67 1.33 32.87
CA VAL A 94 -2.15 -0.06 32.72
C VAL A 94 -2.81 -0.52 34.01
N THR A 95 -4.04 -1.03 33.90
CA THR A 95 -4.70 -1.77 34.98
C THR A 95 -4.91 -3.21 34.53
N ALA A 96 -4.19 -4.15 35.17
CA ALA A 96 -4.20 -5.55 34.78
C ALA A 96 -5.59 -6.19 34.88
N GLY A 97 -5.97 -6.91 33.82
CA GLY A 97 -7.16 -7.75 33.72
C GLY A 97 -6.79 -9.14 33.17
N ASN A 98 -7.55 -9.63 32.20
CA ASN A 98 -7.25 -10.84 31.43
C ASN A 98 -6.44 -10.50 30.14
N ALA A 99 -6.37 -11.44 29.20
CA ALA A 99 -5.60 -11.28 27.96
C ALA A 99 -6.24 -10.34 26.93
N ALA A 100 -7.52 -9.98 27.07
CA ALA A 100 -8.16 -8.95 26.27
C ALA A 100 -7.63 -7.56 26.67
N LEU A 101 -7.68 -6.60 25.75
CA LEU A 101 -7.22 -5.23 25.98
C LEU A 101 -8.38 -4.26 25.75
N LEU A 102 -8.66 -3.37 26.71
CA LEU A 102 -9.49 -2.19 26.48
C LEU A 102 -8.56 -0.98 26.40
N ILE A 103 -8.36 -0.47 25.19
CA ILE A 103 -7.47 0.63 24.87
C ILE A 103 -8.28 1.92 24.84
N THR A 104 -7.78 2.99 25.44
CA THR A 104 -8.43 4.32 25.43
C THR A 104 -7.44 5.39 24.98
N GLY A 105 -7.84 6.20 24.00
CA GLY A 105 -7.07 7.27 23.36
C GLY A 105 -7.88 7.91 22.23
N ASP A 106 -7.28 8.79 21.43
CA ASP A 106 -7.95 9.29 20.21
C ASP A 106 -7.93 8.18 19.15
N VAL A 107 -9.08 7.63 18.76
CA VAL A 107 -9.16 6.50 17.82
C VAL A 107 -9.43 7.00 16.42
N LEU A 108 -8.61 6.57 15.45
CA LEU A 108 -8.80 6.87 14.03
C LEU A 108 -9.57 5.74 13.35
N THR A 109 -10.66 6.09 12.68
CA THR A 109 -11.38 5.25 11.74
C THR A 109 -11.54 6.02 10.41
N PRO A 110 -11.77 5.35 9.27
CA PRO A 110 -12.08 6.06 8.03
C PRO A 110 -13.28 6.99 8.23
N GLY A 111 -13.15 8.26 7.84
CA GLY A 111 -14.18 9.29 7.90
C GLY A 111 -14.53 9.81 9.31
N GLU A 112 -13.95 9.26 10.38
CA GLU A 112 -14.28 9.66 11.76
C GLU A 112 -13.10 9.53 12.75
N VAL A 113 -12.99 10.48 13.67
CA VAL A 113 -12.05 10.43 14.80
C VAL A 113 -12.80 10.51 16.11
N PHE A 114 -12.67 9.47 16.94
CA PHE A 114 -13.21 9.45 18.30
C PHE A 114 -12.19 9.99 19.30
N ARG A 115 -12.33 11.25 19.71
CA ARG A 115 -11.50 11.86 20.77
C ARG A 115 -11.80 11.19 22.10
N GLY A 116 -10.78 10.70 22.80
CA GLY A 116 -10.97 9.93 24.02
C GLY A 116 -11.80 8.65 23.82
N GLY A 117 -11.83 8.12 22.59
CA GLY A 117 -12.51 6.88 22.23
C GLY A 117 -11.86 5.63 22.84
N GLN A 118 -12.46 4.48 22.53
CA GLN A 118 -12.10 3.18 23.05
C GLN A 118 -12.06 2.13 21.95
N VAL A 119 -11.14 1.18 22.09
CA VAL A 119 -11.05 -0.04 21.28
C VAL A 119 -10.96 -1.24 22.22
N LEU A 120 -11.88 -2.18 22.11
CA LEU A 120 -11.81 -3.46 22.81
C LEU A 120 -11.22 -4.52 21.88
N VAL A 121 -10.10 -5.10 22.27
CA VAL A 121 -9.48 -6.25 21.60
C VAL A 121 -9.78 -7.52 22.37
N GLY A 122 -10.42 -8.48 21.71
CA GLY A 122 -10.76 -9.78 22.25
C GLY A 122 -9.55 -10.69 22.47
N THR A 123 -9.74 -11.78 23.22
CA THR A 123 -8.67 -12.78 23.45
C THR A 123 -8.36 -13.64 22.23
N ASP A 124 -9.22 -13.59 21.22
CA ASP A 124 -9.07 -14.18 19.89
C ASP A 124 -8.21 -13.30 18.95
N GLY A 125 -7.87 -12.08 19.36
CA GLY A 125 -7.06 -11.14 18.57
C GLY A 125 -7.87 -10.33 17.56
N LEU A 126 -9.20 -10.36 17.65
CA LEU A 126 -10.11 -9.53 16.86
C LEU A 126 -10.55 -8.30 17.66
N ILE A 127 -10.94 -7.24 16.97
CA ILE A 127 -11.56 -6.06 17.55
C ILE A 127 -13.03 -6.41 17.83
N ALA A 128 -13.46 -6.21 19.07
CA ALA A 128 -14.78 -6.58 19.56
C ALA A 128 -15.69 -5.37 19.85
N CYS A 129 -15.13 -4.15 19.82
CA CYS A 129 -15.87 -2.88 19.90
C CYS A 129 -14.92 -1.72 19.56
N VAL A 130 -15.43 -0.72 18.84
CA VAL A 130 -14.80 0.59 18.65
C VAL A 130 -15.81 1.71 18.86
N GLY A 131 -15.38 2.84 19.42
CA GLY A 131 -16.21 4.06 19.52
C GLY A 131 -16.04 4.78 20.85
N CYS A 132 -17.00 5.62 21.23
CA CYS A 132 -16.87 6.43 22.45
C CYS A 132 -16.96 5.65 23.78
N ASP A 133 -17.61 4.49 23.81
CA ASP A 133 -17.76 3.69 25.03
C ASP A 133 -17.91 2.21 24.70
N CYS A 134 -16.85 1.45 24.93
CA CYS A 134 -16.80 0.00 24.81
C CYS A 134 -16.94 -0.71 26.17
N THR A 135 -17.16 0.02 27.27
CA THR A 135 -17.19 -0.59 28.62
C THR A 135 -18.36 -1.55 28.84
N SER A 136 -19.41 -1.42 28.02
CA SER A 136 -20.58 -2.31 28.05
C SER A 136 -20.45 -3.54 27.14
N ALA A 137 -19.45 -3.56 26.25
CA ALA A 137 -19.20 -4.69 25.35
C ALA A 137 -18.79 -5.95 26.13
N THR A 138 -19.12 -7.11 25.58
CA THR A 138 -18.84 -8.40 26.22
C THR A 138 -17.33 -8.58 26.38
N GLY A 139 -16.86 -8.86 27.61
CA GLY A 139 -15.44 -9.03 27.91
C GLY A 139 -14.72 -7.77 28.38
N ALA A 140 -15.27 -6.58 28.14
CA ALA A 140 -14.63 -5.29 28.50
C ALA A 140 -14.33 -5.16 30.00
N GLY A 141 -15.25 -5.61 30.87
CA GLY A 141 -15.11 -5.52 32.32
C GLY A 141 -14.00 -6.40 32.92
N GLU A 142 -13.49 -7.37 32.16
CA GLU A 142 -12.38 -8.25 32.56
C GLU A 142 -11.08 -7.93 31.82
N ALA A 143 -11.14 -7.12 30.75
CA ALA A 143 -10.00 -6.78 29.92
C ALA A 143 -8.95 -5.96 30.68
N THR A 144 -7.68 -6.16 30.34
CA THR A 144 -6.60 -5.28 30.77
C THR A 144 -6.83 -3.89 30.19
N GLN A 145 -6.89 -2.89 31.07
CA GLN A 145 -7.16 -1.51 30.69
C GLN A 145 -5.84 -0.83 30.33
N VAL A 146 -5.78 -0.20 29.16
CA VAL A 146 -4.63 0.56 28.66
C VAL A 146 -5.11 1.96 28.28
N VAL A 147 -4.83 2.95 29.13
CA VAL A 147 -5.30 4.32 28.93
C VAL A 147 -4.13 5.22 28.55
N CYS A 148 -4.17 5.81 27.37
CA CYS A 148 -3.16 6.67 26.77
C CYS A 148 -3.77 8.05 26.43
N PRO A 149 -3.81 9.00 27.38
CA PRO A 149 -4.53 10.28 27.26
C PRO A 149 -4.15 11.17 26.07
N ASP A 150 -2.86 11.25 25.77
CA ASP A 150 -2.29 12.10 24.72
C ASP A 150 -1.72 11.20 23.62
N SER A 151 -2.51 10.26 23.12
CA SER A 151 -2.08 9.32 22.10
C SER A 151 -3.19 9.02 21.11
N VAL A 152 -2.79 8.71 19.89
CA VAL A 152 -3.65 8.28 18.80
C VAL A 152 -3.55 6.77 18.64
N VAL A 153 -4.69 6.09 18.54
CA VAL A 153 -4.83 4.67 18.24
C VAL A 153 -5.17 4.54 16.75
N SER A 154 -4.24 3.95 16.00
CA SER A 154 -4.33 3.77 14.55
C SER A 154 -4.28 2.27 14.21
N PRO A 155 -4.84 1.83 13.07
CA PRO A 155 -4.44 0.58 12.45
C PRO A 155 -2.91 0.53 12.32
N GLY A 156 -2.34 -0.65 12.45
CA GLY A 156 -0.94 -0.89 12.11
C GLY A 156 -0.68 -0.51 10.65
N LEU A 157 0.48 0.08 10.37
CA LEU A 157 0.84 0.44 9.00
C LEU A 157 1.07 -0.81 8.16
N ILE A 158 0.73 -0.73 6.88
CA ILE A 158 0.95 -1.77 5.89
C ILE A 158 1.93 -1.24 4.85
N ASN A 159 3.10 -1.87 4.78
CA ASN A 159 4.05 -1.60 3.72
C ASN A 159 3.68 -2.42 2.48
N ALA A 160 3.03 -1.79 1.51
CA ALA A 160 2.50 -2.49 0.35
C ALA A 160 3.56 -2.90 -0.67
N HIS A 161 4.81 -2.46 -0.53
CA HIS A 161 5.90 -2.90 -1.39
C HIS A 161 7.28 -2.71 -0.73
N ASP A 162 8.04 -3.79 -0.60
CA ASP A 162 9.43 -3.81 -0.11
C ASP A 162 10.23 -4.89 -0.88
N HIS A 163 11.52 -4.99 -0.57
CA HIS A 163 12.39 -6.11 -0.92
C HIS A 163 13.20 -6.51 0.33
N LEU A 164 12.59 -7.25 1.26
CA LEU A 164 13.22 -7.59 2.55
C LEU A 164 14.63 -8.19 2.43
N PRO A 165 14.95 -9.07 1.44
CA PRO A 165 16.30 -9.59 1.27
C PRO A 165 17.33 -8.56 0.80
N PHE A 166 16.95 -7.32 0.49
CA PHE A 166 17.82 -6.25 0.00
C PHE A 166 17.93 -5.06 0.97
N GLY A 167 17.44 -5.21 2.20
CA GLY A 167 17.44 -4.15 3.22
C GLY A 167 18.77 -3.89 3.94
N GLN A 168 19.91 -4.40 3.45
CA GLN A 168 21.20 -4.29 4.14
C GLN A 168 22.01 -3.05 3.80
N GLY A 169 21.98 -2.69 2.52
CA GLY A 169 22.91 -1.73 1.96
C GLY A 169 22.71 -0.37 2.60
N LEU A 170 23.81 0.35 2.81
CA LEU A 170 23.73 1.78 2.98
C LEU A 170 22.88 2.34 1.83
N PRO A 171 21.98 3.29 2.11
CA PRO A 171 21.33 4.06 1.06
C PRO A 171 22.32 4.51 0.00
N TYR A 172 21.84 4.68 -1.23
CA TYR A 172 22.63 5.10 -2.38
C TYR A 172 23.46 6.36 -2.09
N SER A 173 22.92 7.27 -1.28
CA SER A 173 23.52 8.51 -0.78
C SER A 173 24.50 8.37 0.40
N ALA A 174 24.54 7.21 1.07
CA ALA A 174 25.35 6.97 2.27
C ALA A 174 26.60 6.10 2.02
N ASP A 175 26.79 5.54 0.82
CA ASP A 175 27.91 4.65 0.54
C ASP A 175 29.27 5.38 0.39
N SER A 176 30.36 4.69 0.74
CA SER A 176 31.74 5.20 0.61
C SER A 176 32.22 5.39 -0.84
N VAL A 177 31.37 5.05 -1.81
CA VAL A 177 31.56 5.31 -3.25
C VAL A 177 30.97 6.67 -3.64
N GLY A 178 30.23 7.33 -2.74
CA GLY A 178 29.89 8.75 -2.83
C GLY A 178 29.05 9.09 -4.06
N MET A 179 28.18 8.18 -4.50
CA MET A 179 27.31 8.42 -5.65
C MET A 179 25.99 9.05 -5.20
N LEU A 180 26.04 10.25 -4.62
CA LEU A 180 25.03 11.24 -4.95
C LEU A 180 25.34 11.68 -6.38
N THR A 181 24.98 10.87 -7.36
CA THR A 181 25.04 11.31 -8.74
C THR A 181 23.83 12.19 -8.98
N ASP A 182 24.02 13.28 -9.71
CA ASP A 182 22.92 14.01 -10.35
C ASP A 182 22.22 13.14 -11.42
N GLU A 183 22.71 11.92 -11.65
CA GLU A 183 22.17 10.96 -12.60
C GLU A 183 20.78 10.51 -12.20
N ARG A 184 19.85 10.64 -13.13
CA ARG A 184 18.53 10.01 -13.10
C ARG A 184 18.39 9.13 -14.31
N TYR A 185 17.43 8.22 -14.24
CA TYR A 185 17.20 7.19 -15.23
C TYR A 185 15.86 7.42 -15.93
N GLU A 186 15.66 6.79 -17.08
CA GLU A 186 14.40 6.84 -17.83
C GLU A 186 13.60 5.56 -17.63
N HIS A 187 14.27 4.44 -17.42
CA HIS A 187 13.66 3.13 -17.22
C HIS A 187 14.38 2.32 -16.15
N ARG A 188 13.65 1.43 -15.46
CA ARG A 188 14.23 0.49 -14.48
C ARG A 188 15.45 -0.33 -14.93
N HIS A 189 15.57 -0.60 -16.24
CA HIS A 189 16.70 -1.38 -16.75
C HIS A 189 17.96 -0.54 -16.87
N ASP A 190 17.86 0.78 -16.94
CA ASP A 190 19.00 1.69 -17.09
C ASP A 190 19.85 1.66 -15.82
N TRP A 191 19.24 1.79 -14.65
CA TRP A 191 19.95 1.64 -13.39
C TRP A 191 20.28 0.18 -13.07
N ARG A 192 19.39 -0.78 -13.34
CA ARG A 192 19.65 -2.19 -12.95
C ARG A 192 20.78 -2.83 -13.75
N ARG A 193 20.88 -2.48 -15.04
CA ARG A 193 21.80 -3.10 -15.99
C ARG A 193 22.91 -2.15 -16.48
N GLY A 194 22.79 -0.84 -16.25
CA GLY A 194 23.72 0.16 -16.80
C GLY A 194 23.54 0.31 -18.30
N LEU A 195 22.29 0.46 -18.76
CA LEU A 195 21.96 0.63 -20.18
C LEU A 195 21.94 2.12 -20.56
N ASP A 196 21.88 2.39 -21.86
CA ASP A 196 21.68 3.73 -22.42
C ASP A 196 22.66 4.81 -21.94
N GLY A 197 23.89 4.38 -21.61
CA GLY A 197 24.95 5.27 -21.14
C GLY A 197 24.94 5.51 -19.63
N HIS A 198 23.98 4.90 -18.92
CA HIS A 198 23.82 5.07 -17.49
C HIS A 198 24.72 4.20 -16.63
N THR A 199 24.97 4.67 -15.42
CA THR A 199 25.68 3.96 -14.37
C THR A 199 24.79 2.90 -13.74
N ARG A 200 25.29 1.66 -13.67
CA ARG A 200 24.59 0.59 -12.95
C ARG A 200 24.57 0.84 -11.44
N VAL A 201 23.38 0.76 -10.85
CA VAL A 201 23.10 0.78 -9.41
C VAL A 201 23.22 -0.66 -8.88
N SER A 202 24.31 -0.96 -8.16
CA SER A 202 24.58 -2.32 -7.65
C SER A 202 23.81 -2.69 -6.37
N ALA A 203 22.98 -3.73 -6.40
CA ALA A 203 22.53 -4.39 -5.16
C ALA A 203 23.76 -4.82 -4.35
N ALA A 204 24.07 -4.14 -3.24
CA ALA A 204 25.36 -4.23 -2.54
C ALA A 204 25.63 -5.63 -1.96
N SER A 205 24.58 -6.41 -1.68
CA SER A 205 24.51 -7.86 -1.43
C SER A 205 23.06 -8.20 -1.05
N ASN A 206 22.74 -9.48 -0.79
CA ASN A 206 21.42 -9.90 -0.28
C ASN A 206 21.52 -10.45 1.15
N PHE A 207 20.60 -10.07 2.03
CA PHE A 207 20.40 -10.59 3.37
C PHE A 207 19.81 -11.98 3.20
N THR A 208 20.67 -12.96 3.41
CA THR A 208 20.37 -14.36 3.10
C THR A 208 20.02 -15.18 4.33
N THR A 209 20.25 -14.63 5.54
CA THR A 209 19.94 -15.31 6.79
C THR A 209 18.67 -14.77 7.43
N VAL A 210 17.95 -15.63 8.15
CA VAL A 210 16.73 -15.25 8.87
C VAL A 210 16.95 -14.09 9.85
N PRO A 211 18.00 -14.08 10.71
CA PRO A 211 18.25 -12.95 11.61
C PRO A 211 18.43 -11.61 10.89
N GLN A 212 19.04 -11.61 9.70
CA GLN A 212 19.24 -10.39 8.91
C GLN A 212 17.92 -9.86 8.33
N GLN A 213 17.06 -10.74 7.81
CA GLN A 213 15.74 -10.32 7.31
C GLN A 213 14.82 -9.87 8.45
N LEU A 214 14.87 -10.52 9.62
CA LEU A 214 14.18 -10.08 10.83
C LEU A 214 14.66 -8.71 11.33
N TRP A 215 15.91 -8.33 11.07
CA TRP A 215 16.39 -6.97 11.35
C TRP A 215 15.67 -5.92 10.50
N VAL A 216 15.37 -6.24 9.22
CA VAL A 216 14.57 -5.37 8.35
C VAL A 216 13.13 -5.28 8.86
N GLU A 217 12.51 -6.41 9.19
CA GLU A 217 11.19 -6.43 9.81
C GLU A 217 11.13 -5.65 11.11
N LEU A 218 12.18 -5.71 11.94
CA LEU A 218 12.26 -4.94 13.17
C LEU A 218 12.25 -3.42 12.90
N ARG A 219 12.91 -2.95 11.83
CA ARG A 219 12.83 -1.52 11.45
C ARG A 219 11.44 -1.10 11.03
N GLN A 220 10.73 -1.97 10.31
CA GLN A 220 9.34 -1.75 9.92
C GLN A 220 8.45 -1.74 11.18
N LEU A 221 8.57 -2.73 12.06
CA LEU A 221 7.82 -2.83 13.32
C LEU A 221 8.01 -1.60 14.21
N MET A 222 9.24 -1.07 14.30
CA MET A 222 9.56 0.14 15.06
C MET A 222 8.91 1.41 14.51
N SER A 223 8.31 1.35 13.33
CA SER A 223 7.54 2.44 12.72
C SER A 223 6.02 2.28 12.91
N GLY A 224 5.59 1.18 13.54
CA GLY A 224 4.18 0.81 13.70
C GLY A 224 3.64 -0.08 12.57
N THR A 225 4.51 -0.54 11.66
CA THR A 225 4.15 -1.49 10.61
C THR A 225 3.85 -2.86 11.19
N THR A 226 2.71 -3.45 10.83
CA THR A 226 2.30 -4.81 11.24
C THR A 226 2.35 -5.80 10.08
N SER A 227 2.33 -5.31 8.84
CA SER A 227 2.32 -6.12 7.62
C SER A 227 3.22 -5.55 6.54
N VAL A 228 3.83 -6.44 5.76
CA VAL A 228 4.63 -6.09 4.58
C VAL A 228 4.31 -7.01 3.42
N PHE A 229 4.42 -6.46 2.22
CA PHE A 229 4.40 -7.18 0.96
C PHE A 229 5.71 -6.90 0.22
N GLY A 230 6.50 -7.91 -0.15
CA GLY A 230 7.80 -7.60 -0.75
C GLY A 230 8.83 -8.72 -0.80
N GLN A 231 8.85 -9.45 -1.91
CA GLN A 231 9.84 -10.47 -2.27
C GLN A 231 10.17 -11.49 -1.16
N GLY A 232 9.17 -11.88 -0.36
CA GLY A 232 9.32 -12.85 0.72
C GLY A 232 10.11 -12.31 1.93
N GLY A 233 10.13 -13.11 2.99
CA GLY A 233 10.76 -12.78 4.28
C GLY A 233 10.49 -13.90 5.28
N PRO A 234 11.22 -14.01 6.40
CA PRO A 234 11.00 -15.09 7.37
C PRO A 234 9.59 -15.03 7.97
N ALA A 235 9.16 -16.13 8.61
CA ALA A 235 8.04 -16.02 9.56
C ALA A 235 8.57 -15.26 10.77
N GLY A 236 7.98 -14.11 11.09
CA GLY A 236 8.67 -13.15 11.93
C GLY A 236 7.79 -12.17 12.70
N LEU A 237 8.35 -10.97 12.84
CA LEU A 237 7.85 -9.90 13.70
C LEU A 237 6.59 -9.26 13.13
N ILE A 238 6.50 -9.19 11.80
CA ILE A 238 5.36 -8.64 11.04
C ILE A 238 4.80 -9.72 10.11
N ARG A 239 3.61 -9.49 9.56
CA ARG A 239 3.02 -10.38 8.55
C ARG A 239 3.73 -10.22 7.23
N ASN A 240 3.93 -11.32 6.52
CA ASN A 240 4.31 -11.26 5.12
C ASN A 240 3.12 -11.67 4.24
N LEU A 241 2.56 -10.69 3.54
CA LEU A 241 1.36 -10.82 2.72
C LEU A 241 1.60 -11.49 1.36
N ASP A 242 2.87 -11.63 0.93
CA ASP A 242 3.23 -12.36 -0.30
C ASP A 242 3.51 -13.86 -0.09
N ASN A 243 3.22 -14.37 1.12
CA ASN A 243 3.54 -15.73 1.50
C ASN A 243 2.45 -16.37 2.37
N GLY A 244 1.70 -17.32 1.78
CA GLY A 244 0.58 -17.97 2.46
C GLY A 244 0.93 -18.79 3.71
N ASN A 245 2.21 -19.04 4.02
CA ASN A 245 2.61 -19.69 5.27
C ASN A 245 3.06 -18.66 6.35
N ARG A 246 3.02 -17.36 6.05
CA ARG A 246 3.62 -16.29 6.85
C ARG A 246 2.76 -15.02 6.97
N ASN A 247 1.58 -14.99 6.34
CA ASN A 247 0.60 -13.91 6.51
C ASN A 247 -0.09 -13.97 7.90
N ASP A 248 -0.09 -15.13 8.57
CA ASP A 248 -0.70 -15.37 9.89
C ASP A 248 -2.20 -14.95 9.96
N LEU A 249 -2.88 -14.87 8.81
CA LEU A 249 -4.29 -14.48 8.70
C LEU A 249 -5.15 -15.74 8.41
N PRO A 250 -6.29 -15.91 9.11
CA PRO A 250 -7.11 -17.11 8.98
C PRO A 250 -7.86 -17.13 7.65
N GLY A 251 -7.88 -18.27 6.95
CA GLY A 251 -8.70 -18.47 5.75
C GLY A 251 -8.22 -17.72 4.49
N THR A 252 -7.10 -17.01 4.56
CA THR A 252 -6.60 -16.20 3.46
C THR A 252 -5.52 -16.90 2.64
N ASP A 253 -5.58 -16.69 1.33
CA ASP A 253 -4.46 -16.92 0.41
C ASP A 253 -3.43 -15.77 0.51
N PHE A 254 -2.53 -15.65 -0.47
CA PHE A 254 -1.47 -14.64 -0.51
C PHE A 254 -1.55 -13.79 -1.78
N ALA A 255 -1.04 -12.56 -1.70
CA ALA A 255 -0.84 -11.71 -2.87
C ALA A 255 0.40 -12.18 -3.64
N GLU A 256 0.30 -12.28 -4.96
CA GLU A 256 1.37 -12.77 -5.84
C GLU A 256 2.30 -11.63 -6.25
N TYR A 257 3.56 -11.73 -5.85
CA TYR A 257 4.59 -10.74 -6.14
C TYR A 257 5.34 -11.04 -7.44
N GLN A 258 5.49 -10.04 -8.33
CA GLN A 258 6.31 -10.21 -9.53
C GLN A 258 7.12 -8.97 -9.95
N THR A 259 8.45 -9.07 -9.86
CA THR A 259 9.35 -7.99 -10.35
C THR A 259 9.41 -7.87 -11.86
N PHE A 260 9.31 -9.00 -12.60
CA PHE A 260 9.47 -9.02 -14.06
C PHE A 260 8.28 -9.71 -14.74
N PRO A 261 7.11 -9.06 -14.81
CA PRO A 261 5.90 -9.63 -15.43
C PRO A 261 6.12 -10.05 -16.88
N LEU A 262 6.97 -9.32 -17.61
CA LEU A 262 7.22 -9.51 -19.04
C LEU A 262 8.46 -10.39 -19.35
N ARG A 263 9.03 -11.06 -18.34
CA ARG A 263 10.25 -11.89 -18.44
C ARG A 263 11.47 -11.15 -19.01
N ASP A 264 11.46 -9.84 -18.89
CA ASP A 264 12.47 -8.87 -19.29
C ASP A 264 13.60 -8.72 -18.25
N SER A 265 13.77 -9.72 -17.38
CA SER A 265 14.85 -9.77 -16.39
C SER A 265 16.23 -9.62 -17.03
N ASP A 266 16.40 -9.90 -18.32
CA ASP A 266 17.64 -9.72 -19.09
C ASP A 266 17.95 -8.26 -19.46
N GLY A 267 17.02 -7.33 -19.28
CA GLY A 267 17.15 -5.92 -19.66
C GLY A 267 16.43 -5.53 -20.94
N THR A 268 15.57 -6.39 -21.49
CA THR A 268 14.82 -6.10 -22.71
C THR A 268 13.83 -4.94 -22.50
N LYS A 269 13.98 -3.86 -23.29
CA LYS A 269 13.05 -2.73 -23.40
C LYS A 269 12.32 -2.77 -24.74
N ARG A 270 11.03 -2.38 -24.77
CA ARG A 270 10.21 -2.29 -25.98
C ARG A 270 9.39 -1.01 -25.96
N ASN A 271 9.40 -0.24 -27.05
CA ASN A 271 8.74 1.08 -27.10
C ASN A 271 7.42 1.07 -27.89
N SER A 272 7.07 -0.03 -28.58
CA SER A 272 5.92 -0.02 -29.49
C SER A 272 5.36 -1.39 -29.86
N ASP A 273 5.96 -2.48 -29.36
CA ASP A 273 5.50 -3.84 -29.61
C ASP A 273 5.52 -4.65 -28.32
N CYS A 274 4.74 -5.73 -28.30
CA CYS A 274 4.59 -6.63 -27.17
C CYS A 274 5.24 -8.00 -27.40
N SER A 275 6.33 -8.06 -28.18
CA SER A 275 7.06 -9.31 -28.46
C SER A 275 8.03 -9.71 -27.34
N TYR A 276 7.59 -9.57 -26.10
CA TYR A 276 8.28 -10.11 -24.93
C TYR A 276 8.26 -11.65 -24.95
N ALA A 277 9.21 -12.27 -24.23
CA ALA A 277 9.33 -13.73 -24.15
C ALA A 277 8.28 -14.37 -23.21
N PHE A 278 7.07 -13.80 -23.17
CA PHE A 278 5.95 -14.10 -22.26
C PHE A 278 5.86 -15.57 -21.83
N CYS A 279 5.51 -15.81 -20.56
CA CYS A 279 4.96 -17.12 -20.20
C CYS A 279 3.55 -17.27 -20.77
N ASP A 280 3.17 -18.49 -21.16
CA ASP A 280 1.77 -18.85 -21.28
C ASP A 280 1.13 -18.95 -19.88
N GLY A 281 -0.18 -18.70 -19.77
CA GLY A 281 -0.89 -18.37 -18.52
C GLY A 281 -0.58 -19.23 -17.27
N GLN A 282 -0.27 -20.53 -17.41
CA GLN A 282 0.15 -21.36 -16.25
C GLN A 282 1.61 -21.15 -15.81
N ALA A 283 2.50 -20.75 -16.71
CA ALA A 283 3.94 -20.59 -16.44
C ALA A 283 4.32 -19.22 -15.86
N CYS A 284 3.35 -18.30 -15.75
CA CYS A 284 3.46 -17.05 -14.99
C CYS A 284 2.76 -17.13 -13.61
N GLY A 285 2.11 -18.25 -13.25
CA GLY A 285 1.34 -18.35 -12.00
C GLY A 285 -0.07 -17.76 -12.07
N PHE A 286 -0.49 -17.21 -13.22
CA PHE A 286 -1.84 -16.68 -13.41
C PHE A 286 -2.90 -17.78 -13.42
N GLY A 287 -4.00 -17.55 -12.71
CA GLY A 287 -5.17 -18.44 -12.70
C GLY A 287 -5.04 -19.69 -11.83
N SER A 288 -4.08 -19.74 -10.90
CA SER A 288 -4.25 -20.63 -9.75
C SER A 288 -5.42 -20.10 -8.92
N PRO A 289 -6.41 -20.90 -8.52
CA PRO A 289 -7.51 -20.47 -7.64
C PRO A 289 -7.03 -20.21 -6.19
N ARG A 290 -5.79 -19.73 -6.01
CA ARG A 290 -5.07 -19.62 -4.73
C ARG A 290 -4.40 -18.26 -4.48
N HIS A 291 -4.63 -17.25 -5.32
CA HIS A 291 -4.01 -15.93 -5.15
C HIS A 291 -5.11 -14.90 -4.91
N LEU A 292 -4.91 -14.02 -3.92
CA LEU A 292 -5.84 -12.94 -3.60
C LEU A 292 -5.71 -11.79 -4.60
N GLN A 293 -4.48 -11.31 -4.82
CA GLN A 293 -4.15 -10.22 -5.73
C GLN A 293 -2.87 -10.55 -6.52
N TYR A 294 -2.69 -9.99 -7.71
CA TYR A 294 -1.47 -10.00 -8.51
C TYR A 294 -0.80 -8.63 -8.51
N VAL A 295 0.43 -8.56 -8.01
CA VAL A 295 1.06 -7.28 -7.68
C VAL A 295 2.44 -7.14 -8.33
N PRO A 296 2.49 -6.79 -9.64
CA PRO A 296 3.72 -6.66 -10.41
C PRO A 296 4.32 -5.24 -10.40
N HIS A 297 5.61 -5.14 -10.76
CA HIS A 297 6.22 -3.86 -11.14
C HIS A 297 5.91 -3.52 -12.59
N VAL A 298 5.23 -2.39 -12.81
CA VAL A 298 4.74 -1.97 -14.12
C VAL A 298 4.97 -0.47 -14.31
N ALA A 299 5.44 -0.09 -15.50
CA ALA A 299 5.68 1.31 -15.85
C ALA A 299 6.62 2.02 -14.87
N GLU A 300 7.64 1.30 -14.41
CA GLU A 300 8.69 1.82 -13.54
C GLU A 300 9.73 2.60 -14.36
N GLY A 301 9.41 3.87 -14.63
CA GLY A 301 10.21 4.79 -15.43
C GLY A 301 9.37 5.91 -16.03
N ILE A 302 10.01 6.82 -16.76
CA ILE A 302 9.40 8.01 -17.37
C ILE A 302 9.42 7.99 -18.90
N ASP A 303 9.86 6.89 -19.51
CA ASP A 303 9.92 6.75 -20.97
C ASP A 303 8.80 5.89 -21.57
N GLU A 304 8.72 5.93 -22.90
CA GLU A 304 7.77 5.13 -23.67
C GLU A 304 7.98 3.62 -23.47
N ALA A 305 9.20 3.17 -23.15
CA ALA A 305 9.43 1.75 -22.90
C ALA A 305 8.76 1.30 -21.58
N ALA A 306 8.85 2.11 -20.52
CA ALA A 306 8.18 1.88 -19.26
C ALA A 306 6.66 1.88 -19.47
N ARG A 307 6.13 2.90 -20.14
CA ARG A 307 4.70 2.98 -20.48
C ARG A 307 4.21 1.77 -21.29
N ASN A 308 5.01 1.29 -22.23
CA ASN A 308 4.67 0.14 -23.06
C ASN A 308 4.59 -1.18 -22.26
N GLU A 309 5.20 -1.27 -21.08
CA GLU A 309 5.04 -2.43 -20.21
C GLU A 309 3.55 -2.65 -19.83
N PHE A 310 2.87 -1.58 -19.38
CA PHE A 310 1.44 -1.59 -19.10
C PHE A 310 0.63 -1.97 -20.34
N ARG A 311 0.91 -1.34 -21.48
CA ARG A 311 0.18 -1.61 -22.73
C ARG A 311 0.29 -3.06 -23.18
N CYS A 312 1.41 -3.71 -22.90
CA CYS A 312 1.59 -5.12 -23.22
C CYS A 312 0.93 -6.07 -22.22
N MET A 313 0.62 -5.59 -21.02
CA MET A 313 -0.10 -6.31 -19.97
C MET A 313 -1.61 -6.21 -20.10
N ARG A 314 -2.15 -5.46 -21.08
CA ARG A 314 -3.59 -5.40 -21.41
C ARG A 314 -3.96 -6.12 -22.71
N GLU A 315 -3.06 -6.91 -23.29
CA GLU A 315 -3.29 -7.54 -24.60
C GLU A 315 -3.48 -9.07 -24.51
N GLY A 316 -4.55 -9.57 -25.12
CA GLY A 316 -4.67 -10.98 -25.50
C GLY A 316 -4.80 -11.94 -24.32
N THR A 317 -3.94 -12.95 -24.24
CA THR A 317 -3.96 -13.95 -23.15
C THR A 317 -3.05 -13.57 -21.99
N THR A 318 -2.50 -12.36 -22.02
CA THR A 318 -1.62 -11.78 -21.01
C THR A 318 -2.24 -10.52 -20.40
N ASP A 319 -3.55 -10.34 -20.63
CA ASP A 319 -4.33 -9.30 -20.00
C ASP A 319 -4.41 -9.59 -18.50
N VAL A 320 -3.81 -8.69 -17.73
CA VAL A 320 -3.78 -8.69 -16.27
C VAL A 320 -4.15 -7.32 -15.74
N VAL A 321 -4.75 -6.47 -16.58
CA VAL A 321 -5.42 -5.25 -16.14
C VAL A 321 -6.84 -5.65 -15.76
N GLU A 322 -6.94 -6.45 -14.70
CA GLU A 322 -8.16 -7.05 -14.16
C GLU A 322 -8.28 -6.71 -12.66
N PRO A 323 -9.49 -6.74 -12.06
CA PRO A 323 -9.74 -6.29 -10.68
C PRO A 323 -8.87 -6.92 -9.58
N ILE A 324 -8.25 -8.05 -9.89
CA ILE A 324 -7.33 -8.75 -9.00
C ILE A 324 -5.89 -8.22 -9.08
N SER A 325 -5.63 -7.04 -9.64
CA SER A 325 -4.25 -6.54 -9.83
C SER A 325 -3.98 -5.19 -9.19
N ALA A 326 -2.78 -5.03 -8.61
CA ALA A 326 -2.26 -3.75 -8.17
C ALA A 326 -0.86 -3.51 -8.75
N PHE A 327 -0.60 -2.34 -9.32
CA PHE A 327 0.67 -2.06 -10.01
C PHE A 327 1.62 -1.25 -9.14
N ILE A 328 2.83 -1.77 -8.97
CA ILE A 328 3.90 -1.11 -8.23
C ILE A 328 4.56 -0.06 -9.16
N HIS A 329 4.76 1.14 -8.61
CA HIS A 329 5.34 2.34 -9.21
C HIS A 329 4.41 3.15 -10.11
N GLY A 330 4.00 2.64 -11.27
CA GLY A 330 3.08 3.34 -12.19
C GLY A 330 3.56 4.71 -12.70
N VAL A 331 4.87 4.97 -12.73
CA VAL A 331 5.44 6.30 -13.04
C VAL A 331 5.17 6.72 -14.49
N GLY A 332 5.27 5.77 -15.42
CA GLY A 332 5.19 6.03 -16.87
C GLY A 332 3.78 6.05 -17.45
N LEU A 333 2.73 6.07 -16.61
CA LEU A 333 1.36 6.08 -17.09
C LEU A 333 0.85 7.48 -17.37
N LEU A 334 -0.06 7.58 -18.35
CA LEU A 334 -0.79 8.79 -18.72
C LEU A 334 -2.24 8.69 -18.28
N PRO A 335 -3.01 9.79 -18.24
CA PRO A 335 -4.41 9.78 -17.82
C PRO A 335 -5.28 8.72 -18.49
N ALA A 336 -5.09 8.47 -19.79
CA ALA A 336 -5.84 7.43 -20.51
C ALA A 336 -5.51 6.00 -20.05
N ASP A 337 -4.27 5.74 -19.65
CA ASP A 337 -3.84 4.45 -19.11
C ASP A 337 -4.33 4.29 -17.66
N ILE A 338 -4.29 5.37 -16.87
CA ILE A 338 -4.83 5.42 -15.50
C ILE A 338 -6.35 5.18 -15.51
N ALA A 339 -7.10 5.85 -16.38
CA ALA A 339 -8.55 5.65 -16.49
C ALA A 339 -8.92 4.20 -16.86
N GLU A 340 -8.07 3.52 -17.62
CA GLU A 340 -8.23 2.09 -17.90
C GLU A 340 -7.96 1.26 -16.65
N MET A 341 -6.89 1.53 -15.91
CA MET A 341 -6.65 0.90 -14.61
C MET A 341 -7.85 1.05 -13.68
N THR A 342 -8.36 2.26 -13.51
CA THR A 342 -9.46 2.52 -12.56
C THR A 342 -10.79 1.92 -13.03
N THR A 343 -11.04 1.87 -14.34
CA THR A 343 -12.23 1.18 -14.89
C THR A 343 -12.14 -0.35 -14.76
N SER A 344 -10.93 -0.89 -14.80
CA SER A 344 -10.65 -2.31 -14.57
C SER A 344 -10.40 -2.64 -13.11
N ASP A 345 -10.59 -1.67 -12.21
CA ASP A 345 -10.47 -1.83 -10.77
C ASP A 345 -9.07 -2.30 -10.30
N VAL A 346 -8.03 -1.77 -10.98
CA VAL A 346 -6.62 -2.01 -10.70
C VAL A 346 -6.07 -0.90 -9.82
N GLU A 347 -5.43 -1.26 -8.71
CA GLU A 347 -4.87 -0.30 -7.76
C GLU A 347 -3.43 0.13 -8.10
N LEU A 348 -2.97 1.23 -7.50
CA LEU A 348 -1.60 1.70 -7.56
C LEU A 348 -0.90 1.46 -6.22
N ILE A 349 0.33 0.95 -6.24
CA ILE A 349 1.24 0.99 -5.09
C ILE A 349 2.34 2.01 -5.39
N TRP A 350 2.29 3.13 -4.69
CA TRP A 350 3.17 4.27 -4.86
C TRP A 350 4.37 4.19 -3.91
N SER A 351 5.57 4.41 -4.46
CA SER A 351 6.83 4.46 -3.71
C SER A 351 7.56 5.76 -4.05
N PRO A 352 7.16 6.91 -3.48
CA PRO A 352 7.72 8.20 -3.87
C PRO A 352 9.24 8.28 -3.75
N ARG A 353 9.82 7.79 -2.66
CA ARG A 353 11.24 8.03 -2.38
C ARG A 353 12.15 7.33 -3.40
N THR A 354 11.84 6.07 -3.72
CA THR A 354 12.59 5.29 -4.72
C THR A 354 12.41 5.87 -6.11
N ASN A 355 11.18 6.28 -6.46
CA ASN A 355 10.88 6.86 -7.76
C ASN A 355 11.67 8.17 -7.95
N ILE A 356 11.61 9.08 -6.98
CA ILE A 356 12.32 10.37 -7.00
C ILE A 356 13.82 10.16 -7.08
N THR A 357 14.35 9.23 -6.29
CA THR A 357 15.79 8.95 -6.26
C THR A 357 16.30 8.40 -7.59
N LEU A 358 15.54 7.52 -8.25
CA LEU A 358 15.92 6.88 -9.50
C LEU A 358 15.61 7.76 -10.71
N TYR A 359 14.38 8.26 -10.83
CA TYR A 359 13.88 8.90 -12.05
C TYR A 359 13.91 10.43 -11.98
N GLY A 360 14.07 11.00 -10.77
CA GLY A 360 13.93 12.43 -10.54
C GLY A 360 12.46 12.88 -10.61
N ASP A 361 11.53 11.94 -10.74
CA ASP A 361 10.10 12.12 -10.90
C ASP A 361 9.39 10.97 -10.17
N THR A 362 8.07 11.03 -10.05
CA THR A 362 7.26 9.97 -9.46
C THR A 362 5.94 9.82 -10.21
N ALA A 363 5.11 8.86 -9.81
CA ALA A 363 3.75 8.76 -10.36
C ALA A 363 3.02 10.09 -10.16
N ARG A 364 2.31 10.56 -11.19
CA ARG A 364 1.48 11.78 -11.15
C ARG A 364 0.24 11.52 -10.29
N ILE A 365 0.43 11.40 -8.98
CA ILE A 365 -0.58 10.90 -8.03
C ILE A 365 -1.89 11.70 -8.00
N THR A 366 -1.83 12.98 -8.37
CA THR A 366 -3.03 13.83 -8.49
C THR A 366 -3.91 13.39 -9.66
N GLU A 367 -3.32 12.97 -10.79
CA GLU A 367 -4.04 12.35 -11.92
C GLU A 367 -4.70 11.04 -11.49
N TYR A 368 -3.95 10.18 -10.78
CA TYR A 368 -4.48 8.92 -10.25
C TYR A 368 -5.68 9.14 -9.33
N ALA A 369 -5.56 10.07 -8.38
CA ALA A 369 -6.63 10.37 -7.43
C ALA A 369 -7.88 10.92 -8.13
N ARG A 370 -7.72 11.87 -9.07
CA ARG A 370 -8.85 12.45 -9.80
C ARG A 370 -9.59 11.43 -10.68
N LEU A 371 -8.86 10.45 -11.19
CA LEU A 371 -9.41 9.34 -11.96
C LEU A 371 -9.94 8.19 -11.09
N GLY A 372 -9.86 8.32 -9.76
CA GLY A 372 -10.42 7.39 -8.76
C GLY A 372 -9.57 6.17 -8.48
N ALA A 373 -8.26 6.24 -8.66
CA ALA A 373 -7.41 5.13 -8.32
C ALA A 373 -7.29 5.01 -6.80
N THR A 374 -7.43 3.78 -6.30
CA THR A 374 -6.96 3.42 -4.96
C THR A 374 -5.43 3.44 -4.97
N ILE A 375 -4.83 4.22 -4.05
CA ILE A 375 -3.39 4.39 -3.95
C ILE A 375 -2.92 3.82 -2.60
N GLY A 376 -2.14 2.75 -2.62
CA GLY A 376 -1.37 2.24 -1.48
C GLY A 376 0.07 2.78 -1.48
N LEU A 377 0.76 2.67 -0.34
CA LEU A 377 2.12 3.19 -0.14
C LEU A 377 3.10 2.05 0.16
N GLY A 378 4.27 2.08 -0.48
CA GLY A 378 5.33 1.10 -0.26
C GLY A 378 6.72 1.73 -0.19
N THR A 379 7.62 1.14 0.62
CA THR A 379 8.97 1.68 0.81
C THR A 379 9.95 1.30 -0.29
N ASP A 380 9.67 0.25 -1.07
CA ASP A 380 10.62 -0.44 -1.95
C ASP A 380 11.88 -0.88 -1.13
N TRP A 381 13.02 -1.07 -1.77
CA TRP A 381 14.29 -1.44 -1.16
C TRP A 381 15.05 -0.24 -0.56
N LEU A 382 15.72 -0.47 0.58
CA LEU A 382 16.48 0.54 1.32
C LEU A 382 17.51 1.35 0.50
N ARG A 383 17.99 0.79 -0.61
CA ARG A 383 19.05 1.44 -1.39
C ARG A 383 18.58 2.77 -1.98
N THR A 384 17.34 2.84 -2.48
CA THR A 384 16.77 4.08 -3.04
C THR A 384 15.45 4.48 -2.42
N GLY A 385 14.80 3.57 -1.70
CA GLY A 385 13.57 3.80 -0.96
C GLY A 385 13.79 4.12 0.52
N SER A 386 12.72 4.01 1.30
CA SER A 386 12.73 4.32 2.73
C SER A 386 13.15 3.13 3.59
N MET A 387 13.70 3.42 4.78
CA MET A 387 14.06 2.36 5.73
C MET A 387 12.86 1.75 6.48
N ASN A 388 11.72 2.45 6.50
CA ASN A 388 10.44 2.03 7.08
C ASN A 388 9.28 2.95 6.64
N MET A 389 8.05 2.60 6.99
CA MET A 389 6.85 3.32 6.57
C MET A 389 6.74 4.76 7.09
N LEU A 390 7.20 5.07 8.30
CA LEU A 390 7.21 6.46 8.78
C LEU A 390 8.09 7.36 7.92
N ARG A 391 9.19 6.83 7.38
CA ARG A 391 10.05 7.57 6.45
C ARG A 391 9.47 7.69 5.05
N GLU A 392 8.68 6.72 4.60
CA GLU A 392 7.95 6.84 3.32
C GLU A 392 6.79 7.83 3.43
N LEU A 393 6.03 7.79 4.53
CA LEU A 393 4.98 8.79 4.83
C LEU A 393 5.55 10.21 4.90
N ALA A 394 6.69 10.41 5.56
CA ALA A 394 7.36 11.71 5.56
C ALA A 394 7.76 12.16 4.15
N CYS A 395 8.09 11.23 3.25
CA CYS A 395 8.40 11.53 1.86
C CYS A 395 7.17 11.92 1.05
N ALA A 396 6.10 11.12 1.18
CA ALA A 396 4.82 11.36 0.55
C ALA A 396 4.21 12.70 0.99
N ASP A 397 4.24 12.99 2.30
CA ASP A 397 3.77 14.26 2.87
C ASP A 397 4.62 15.44 2.41
N TYR A 398 5.96 15.33 2.44
CA TYR A 398 6.82 16.39 1.91
C TYR A 398 6.50 16.68 0.44
N PHE A 399 6.42 15.64 -0.39
CA PHE A 399 6.12 15.80 -1.81
C PHE A 399 4.74 16.42 -2.02
N ASN A 400 3.72 15.95 -1.29
CA ASN A 400 2.38 16.50 -1.35
C ASN A 400 2.36 18.01 -1.00
N GLN A 401 3.02 18.41 0.09
CA GLN A 401 3.03 19.79 0.56
C GLN A 401 3.89 20.72 -0.31
N ALA A 402 5.04 20.24 -0.79
CA ALA A 402 6.02 21.06 -1.53
C ALA A 402 5.77 21.10 -3.04
N HIS A 403 5.16 20.05 -3.59
CA HIS A 403 5.06 19.83 -5.04
C HIS A 403 3.63 19.64 -5.55
N ASN A 404 2.65 19.34 -4.68
CA ASN A 404 1.26 19.15 -5.10
C ASN A 404 0.29 20.09 -4.37
N ASP A 405 0.75 21.25 -3.90
CA ASP A 405 -0.07 22.26 -3.20
C ASP A 405 -0.94 21.69 -2.06
N GLY A 406 -0.44 20.65 -1.38
CA GLY A 406 -1.18 19.98 -0.29
C GLY A 406 -2.44 19.26 -0.75
N PHE A 407 -2.50 18.78 -2.00
CA PHE A 407 -3.66 18.12 -2.61
C PHE A 407 -4.29 17.02 -1.74
N PHE A 408 -3.47 16.18 -1.09
CA PHE A 408 -3.96 15.14 -0.19
C PHE A 408 -4.05 15.64 1.25
N PRO A 409 -5.22 15.58 1.90
CA PRO A 409 -5.31 15.80 3.33
C PRO A 409 -4.67 14.64 4.11
N ASP A 410 -4.40 14.88 5.40
CA ASP A 410 -3.71 13.92 6.27
C ASP A 410 -4.36 12.53 6.28
N GLU A 411 -5.69 12.48 6.33
CA GLU A 411 -6.42 11.21 6.31
C GLU A 411 -6.10 10.37 5.07
N GLN A 412 -5.97 11.00 3.89
CA GLN A 412 -5.68 10.28 2.65
C GLN A 412 -4.26 9.71 2.64
N LEU A 413 -3.28 10.47 3.14
CA LEU A 413 -1.91 9.95 3.31
C LEU A 413 -1.86 8.79 4.33
N TRP A 414 -2.67 8.85 5.38
CA TRP A 414 -2.81 7.76 6.35
C TRP A 414 -3.48 6.53 5.73
N LEU A 415 -4.58 6.69 4.97
CA LEU A 415 -5.26 5.61 4.25
C LEU A 415 -4.34 4.92 3.23
N MET A 416 -3.48 5.67 2.53
CA MET A 416 -2.45 5.13 1.65
C MET A 416 -1.50 4.15 2.38
N ALA A 417 -1.27 4.32 3.68
CA ALA A 417 -0.41 3.45 4.48
C ALA A 417 -1.19 2.42 5.33
N THR A 418 -2.51 2.39 5.24
CA THR A 418 -3.38 1.48 6.01
C THR A 418 -4.39 0.80 5.09
N ARG A 419 -5.63 1.29 5.01
CA ARG A 419 -6.76 0.67 4.29
C ARG A 419 -6.47 0.49 2.80
N ASN A 420 -5.93 1.51 2.12
CA ASN A 420 -5.71 1.42 0.67
C ASN A 420 -4.63 0.40 0.33
N SER A 421 -3.61 0.26 1.19
CA SER A 421 -2.63 -0.83 1.08
C SER A 421 -3.26 -2.20 1.32
N ALA A 422 -4.23 -2.32 2.24
CA ALA A 422 -4.98 -3.56 2.42
C ALA A 422 -5.84 -3.89 1.19
N LEU A 423 -6.54 -2.89 0.63
CA LEU A 423 -7.33 -3.01 -0.60
C LEU A 423 -6.47 -3.47 -1.77
N ALA A 424 -5.38 -2.77 -2.05
CA ALA A 424 -4.44 -3.07 -3.14
C ALA A 424 -3.76 -4.45 -3.01
N LEU A 425 -3.89 -5.13 -1.86
CA LEU A 425 -3.32 -6.45 -1.63
C LEU A 425 -4.39 -7.54 -1.40
N GLY A 426 -5.68 -7.20 -1.44
CA GLY A 426 -6.79 -8.13 -1.23
C GLY A 426 -7.00 -8.55 0.24
N TYR A 427 -6.73 -7.64 1.19
CA TYR A 427 -6.82 -7.88 2.64
C TYR A 427 -7.72 -6.87 3.39
N ALA A 428 -8.48 -6.05 2.66
CA ALA A 428 -9.29 -4.98 3.23
C ALA A 428 -10.44 -5.45 4.13
N ASP A 429 -10.83 -6.72 4.07
CA ASP A 429 -11.86 -7.31 4.93
C ASP A 429 -11.31 -7.80 6.29
N LEU A 430 -10.00 -7.64 6.53
CA LEU A 430 -9.31 -8.27 7.66
C LEU A 430 -8.41 -7.32 8.43
N ILE A 431 -7.73 -6.41 7.73
CA ILE A 431 -6.73 -5.49 8.31
C ILE A 431 -6.80 -4.12 7.62
N GLY A 432 -6.13 -3.13 8.20
CA GLY A 432 -5.99 -1.79 7.62
C GLY A 432 -6.97 -0.76 8.17
N ILE A 433 -7.97 -1.17 8.95
CA ILE A 433 -8.86 -0.28 9.70
C ILE A 433 -9.05 -0.77 11.15
N ILE A 434 -9.60 0.09 12.01
CA ILE A 434 -10.07 -0.28 13.35
C ILE A 434 -11.59 -0.36 13.27
N ASP A 435 -12.11 -1.57 13.16
CA ASP A 435 -13.55 -1.82 13.19
C ASP A 435 -13.86 -3.19 13.81
N GLU A 436 -15.08 -3.44 14.25
CA GLU A 436 -15.50 -4.72 14.81
C GLU A 436 -15.28 -5.87 13.82
N GLY A 437 -14.82 -7.02 14.30
CA GLY A 437 -14.50 -8.20 13.46
C GLY A 437 -13.10 -8.20 12.86
N PHE A 438 -12.49 -7.01 12.67
CA PHE A 438 -11.14 -6.89 12.10
C PHE A 438 -10.07 -7.44 13.03
N VAL A 439 -8.97 -7.92 12.44
CA VAL A 439 -7.79 -8.36 13.20
C VAL A 439 -7.16 -7.15 13.87
N ALA A 440 -6.88 -7.25 15.17
CA ALA A 440 -6.32 -6.17 15.99
C ALA A 440 -4.83 -5.93 15.73
N ASP A 441 -4.50 -5.57 14.48
CA ASP A 441 -3.22 -5.01 14.06
C ASP A 441 -3.28 -3.49 14.31
N ILE A 442 -2.74 -3.05 15.45
CA ILE A 442 -2.92 -1.68 15.98
C ILE A 442 -1.56 -1.08 16.31
N ALA A 443 -1.35 0.18 15.96
CA ALA A 443 -0.23 1.00 16.41
C ALA A 443 -0.74 2.24 17.15
N ILE A 444 -0.14 2.51 18.32
CA ILE A 444 -0.43 3.69 19.12
C ILE A 444 0.71 4.68 18.94
N TYR A 445 0.41 5.96 18.71
CA TYR A 445 1.38 7.03 18.52
C TYR A 445 1.16 8.15 19.53
N ASP A 446 2.24 8.80 19.95
CA ASP A 446 2.17 9.98 20.79
C ASP A 446 1.52 11.15 20.05
N ALA A 447 0.53 11.74 20.71
CA ALA A 447 -0.23 12.85 20.17
C ALA A 447 -0.10 14.11 21.03
N SER A 448 0.96 14.20 21.85
CA SER A 448 1.19 15.33 22.75
C SER A 448 1.58 16.61 22.01
N VAL A 449 2.16 16.48 20.80
CA VAL A 449 2.57 17.58 19.94
C VAL A 449 1.66 17.71 18.71
N ARG A 450 1.31 16.60 18.08
CA ARG A 450 0.51 16.52 16.85
C ARG A 450 -0.72 15.68 17.11
N ARG A 451 -1.84 15.97 16.47
CA ARG A 451 -3.11 15.25 16.70
C ARG A 451 -3.54 14.46 15.47
N ASP A 452 -4.49 13.56 15.67
CA ASP A 452 -5.16 12.81 14.60
C ASP A 452 -4.18 12.08 13.69
N HIS A 453 -4.52 11.99 12.41
CA HIS A 453 -3.68 11.48 11.33
C HIS A 453 -2.27 12.10 11.31
N ARG A 454 -2.14 13.41 11.64
CA ARG A 454 -0.83 14.09 11.68
C ARG A 454 0.11 13.52 12.74
N ALA A 455 -0.43 12.96 13.82
CA ALA A 455 0.36 12.24 14.83
C ALA A 455 1.06 11.01 14.23
N VAL A 456 0.44 10.37 13.24
CA VAL A 456 0.99 9.21 12.54
C VAL A 456 1.92 9.63 11.39
N ILE A 457 1.47 10.52 10.50
CA ILE A 457 2.20 10.90 9.28
C ILE A 457 3.57 11.52 9.58
N ALA A 458 3.63 12.34 10.62
CA ALA A 458 4.85 13.01 11.01
C ALA A 458 5.62 12.28 12.12
N ALA A 459 5.12 11.11 12.59
CA ALA A 459 5.75 10.37 13.66
C ALA A 459 7.18 9.97 13.32
N ARG A 460 8.00 9.92 14.36
CA ARG A 460 9.30 9.27 14.37
C ARG A 460 9.21 7.95 15.15
N PRO A 461 10.23 7.10 15.09
CA PRO A 461 10.27 5.90 15.92
C PRO A 461 10.09 6.19 17.43
N ASP A 462 10.46 7.38 17.90
CA ASP A 462 10.22 7.85 19.29
C ASP A 462 8.73 8.08 19.60
N ASP A 463 7.92 8.42 18.60
CA ASP A 463 6.50 8.71 18.77
C ASP A 463 5.66 7.43 18.80
N VAL A 464 6.13 6.31 18.26
CA VAL A 464 5.44 5.01 18.38
C VAL A 464 5.37 4.63 19.86
N VAL A 465 4.21 4.33 20.43
CA VAL A 465 4.00 3.99 21.85
C VAL A 465 3.90 2.49 22.05
N LEU A 466 3.11 1.81 21.21
CA LEU A 466 2.79 0.38 21.29
C LEU A 466 2.41 -0.14 19.91
N VAL A 467 2.79 -1.37 19.59
CA VAL A 467 2.41 -2.07 18.35
C VAL A 467 1.88 -3.47 18.70
N LEU A 468 0.70 -3.78 18.18
CA LEU A 468 -0.02 -5.04 18.34
C LEU A 468 -0.13 -5.74 16.98
N LYS A 469 0.07 -7.07 16.97
CA LYS A 469 -0.23 -7.94 15.82
C LYS A 469 -1.24 -8.99 16.27
N ALA A 470 -2.44 -8.98 15.72
CA ALA A 470 -3.61 -9.76 16.19
C ALA A 470 -3.78 -9.66 17.72
N GLY A 471 -3.80 -8.43 18.25
CA GLY A 471 -3.95 -8.14 19.69
C GLY A 471 -2.74 -8.48 20.56
N ASN A 472 -1.72 -9.15 20.01
CA ASN A 472 -0.52 -9.49 20.76
C ASN A 472 0.51 -8.36 20.71
N VAL A 473 0.97 -7.91 21.87
CA VAL A 473 2.05 -6.93 22.01
C VAL A 473 3.33 -7.43 21.32
N GLN A 474 3.81 -6.67 20.33
CA GLN A 474 5.05 -6.96 19.59
C GLN A 474 6.18 -6.00 19.98
N PHE A 475 5.89 -4.70 20.09
CA PHE A 475 6.89 -3.65 20.33
C PHE A 475 6.27 -2.45 21.07
N GLY A 476 7.08 -1.68 21.80
CA GLY A 476 6.65 -0.41 22.37
C GLY A 476 7.52 0.10 23.51
N ASP A 477 6.98 1.08 24.23
CA ASP A 477 7.59 1.65 25.44
C ASP A 477 7.86 0.56 26.46
N ALA A 478 9.09 0.51 26.98
CA ALA A 478 9.53 -0.59 27.82
C ALA A 478 8.65 -0.76 29.07
N VAL A 479 8.25 0.33 29.73
CA VAL A 479 7.39 0.28 30.92
C VAL A 479 6.01 -0.25 30.58
N LEU A 480 5.43 0.18 29.45
CA LEU A 480 4.12 -0.24 28.98
C LEU A 480 4.13 -1.72 28.57
N VAL A 481 5.08 -2.12 27.74
CA VAL A 481 5.24 -3.50 27.28
C VAL A 481 5.44 -4.45 28.45
N GLU A 482 6.27 -4.10 29.44
CA GLU A 482 6.48 -4.97 30.61
C GLU A 482 5.24 -5.10 31.49
N ALA A 483 4.40 -4.06 31.56
CA ALA A 483 3.15 -4.09 32.33
C ALA A 483 2.08 -4.99 31.69
N ILE A 484 2.05 -5.07 30.35
CA ILE A 484 1.06 -5.87 29.60
C ILE A 484 1.59 -7.29 29.32
N ARG A 485 2.82 -7.40 28.81
CA ARG A 485 3.47 -8.63 28.37
C ARG A 485 4.91 -8.71 28.90
N PRO A 486 5.11 -9.19 30.15
CA PRO A 486 6.44 -9.33 30.73
C PRO A 486 7.27 -10.38 29.98
N GLY A 487 8.60 -10.22 29.98
CA GLY A 487 9.54 -11.15 29.34
C GLY A 487 10.00 -10.78 27.93
N CYS A 488 9.53 -9.65 27.38
CA CYS A 488 10.05 -9.09 26.13
C CYS A 488 11.43 -8.45 26.32
N GLU A 489 12.27 -8.51 25.30
CA GLU A 489 13.67 -8.10 25.35
C GLU A 489 13.82 -6.58 25.16
N LEU A 490 14.78 -5.97 25.86
CA LEU A 490 15.15 -4.58 25.61
C LEU A 490 15.78 -4.46 24.23
N VAL A 491 15.36 -3.46 23.46
CA VAL A 491 16.05 -3.07 22.24
C VAL A 491 17.27 -2.24 22.67
N GLU A 492 18.46 -2.85 22.76
CA GLU A 492 19.69 -2.15 23.19
C GLU A 492 19.97 -0.89 22.31
N GLY A 493 20.53 0.16 22.88
CA GLY A 493 20.61 1.48 22.23
C GLY A 493 19.35 2.34 22.39
N SER A 494 18.23 1.80 22.92
CA SER A 494 17.07 2.63 23.30
C SER A 494 17.31 3.49 24.55
N VAL A 495 18.38 3.26 25.32
CA VAL A 495 18.84 4.15 26.40
C VAL A 495 20.34 4.00 26.59
N ASP A 496 21.13 4.76 25.86
CA ASP A 496 22.52 5.10 26.19
C ASP A 496 22.88 6.41 25.49
N ASN A 497 22.35 7.53 26.01
CA ASN A 497 22.76 8.93 25.76
C ASN A 497 22.97 9.43 24.30
N GLU A 498 22.64 8.67 23.26
CA GLU A 498 22.91 9.03 21.85
C GLU A 498 21.87 8.58 20.80
N THR A 499 20.67 8.07 21.14
CA THR A 499 19.69 7.78 20.06
C THR A 499 18.21 8.07 20.37
N CYS A 500 17.53 7.42 21.32
CA CYS A 500 16.08 7.62 21.55
C CYS A 500 15.75 8.13 22.97
N SER A 501 14.65 8.87 23.13
CA SER A 501 14.23 9.46 24.41
C SER A 501 13.56 8.47 25.39
N VAL A 502 13.07 7.33 24.88
CA VAL A 502 12.34 6.32 25.65
C VAL A 502 12.91 4.91 25.42
N ALA A 503 13.11 4.17 26.52
CA ALA A 503 13.51 2.77 26.50
C ALA A 503 12.47 1.91 25.80
N ARG A 504 12.88 0.97 24.93
CA ARG A 504 11.96 0.15 24.12
C ARG A 504 12.13 -1.35 24.36
N ARG A 505 11.04 -2.10 24.21
CA ARG A 505 11.04 -3.57 24.26
C ARG A 505 10.43 -4.17 23.00
N VAL A 506 10.93 -5.34 22.61
CA VAL A 506 10.42 -6.17 21.52
C VAL A 506 10.19 -7.60 22.00
N CYS A 507 9.07 -8.20 21.58
CA CYS A 507 8.67 -9.53 21.99
C CYS A 507 9.09 -10.56 20.92
N LEU A 508 10.16 -11.30 21.20
CA LEU A 508 10.72 -12.33 20.29
C LEU A 508 10.31 -13.77 20.67
N GLU A 509 9.44 -13.92 21.66
CA GLU A 509 8.93 -15.24 22.04
C GLU A 509 8.15 -15.87 20.88
N GLY A 510 8.53 -17.08 20.47
CA GLY A 510 7.95 -17.77 19.32
C GLY A 510 8.57 -17.39 17.98
N VAL A 511 9.39 -16.33 17.91
CA VAL A 511 10.12 -15.95 16.70
C VAL A 511 11.35 -16.85 16.54
N THR A 512 11.49 -17.47 15.37
CA THR A 512 12.54 -18.44 15.09
C THR A 512 13.62 -17.84 14.19
N CYS A 513 14.87 -17.96 14.63
CA CYS A 513 16.08 -17.65 13.87
C CYS A 513 16.64 -18.92 13.20
N ALA A 514 15.78 -19.94 13.04
CA ALA A 514 16.17 -21.23 12.54
C ALA A 514 16.78 -21.15 11.14
N GLY A 515 17.91 -21.84 10.98
CA GLY A 515 18.54 -22.11 9.68
C GLY A 515 18.75 -23.60 9.48
N ALA A 516 19.35 -23.99 8.37
CA ALA A 516 19.63 -25.39 8.03
C ALA A 516 20.39 -26.14 9.15
N ASP A 517 21.28 -25.44 9.87
CA ASP A 517 22.13 -26.01 10.92
C ASP A 517 21.51 -25.94 12.33
N ALA A 518 20.42 -25.18 12.52
CA ALA A 518 19.78 -24.98 13.82
C ALA A 518 18.26 -24.79 13.66
N PRO A 519 17.48 -25.85 13.37
CA PRO A 519 16.08 -25.76 12.94
C PRO A 519 15.08 -25.30 14.01
N PHE A 520 15.53 -25.11 15.26
CA PHE A 520 14.70 -24.71 16.40
C PHE A 520 15.31 -23.54 17.19
N LEU A 521 16.21 -22.77 16.56
CA LEU A 521 16.85 -21.63 17.22
C LEU A 521 15.83 -20.51 17.45
N GLN A 522 15.49 -20.22 18.70
CA GLN A 522 14.70 -19.04 19.04
C GLN A 522 15.54 -17.78 18.82
N CYS A 523 14.94 -16.74 18.24
CA CYS A 523 15.61 -15.45 18.09
C CYS A 523 15.77 -14.73 19.42
N THR A 524 16.85 -13.94 19.51
CA THR A 524 17.08 -12.98 20.60
C THR A 524 17.64 -11.70 20.01
N MET A 525 17.56 -10.58 20.74
CA MET A 525 18.15 -9.32 20.29
C MET A 525 19.66 -9.43 20.09
N THR A 526 20.35 -10.24 20.90
CA THR A 526 21.77 -10.54 20.71
C THR A 526 22.03 -11.19 19.35
N LEU A 527 21.26 -12.22 18.98
CA LEU A 527 21.42 -12.91 17.71
C LEU A 527 21.15 -12.01 16.50
N LEU A 528 20.12 -11.17 16.58
CA LEU A 528 19.79 -10.23 15.51
C LEU A 528 20.94 -9.23 15.29
N ARG A 529 21.51 -8.68 16.38
CA ARG A 529 22.65 -7.75 16.30
C ARG A 529 23.92 -8.38 15.77
N GLU A 530 24.28 -9.56 16.28
CA GLU A 530 25.49 -10.26 15.84
C GLU A 530 25.46 -10.56 14.34
N ALA A 531 24.26 -10.70 13.75
CA ALA A 531 24.09 -10.93 12.33
C ALA A 531 24.17 -9.65 11.45
N THR A 532 24.18 -8.46 12.06
CA THR A 532 24.04 -7.15 11.38
C THR A 532 25.05 -6.08 11.82
N THR A 533 26.18 -6.45 12.43
CA THR A 533 27.13 -5.50 13.07
C THR A 533 27.78 -4.42 12.17
N ASP A 534 27.65 -4.50 10.84
CA ASP A 534 28.22 -3.53 9.88
C ASP A 534 27.14 -2.90 8.96
N GLU A 535 25.86 -2.98 9.33
CA GLU A 535 24.72 -2.63 8.47
C GLU A 535 24.08 -1.28 8.83
N TYR A 536 23.17 -0.80 7.98
CA TYR A 536 22.42 0.43 8.25
C TYR A 536 21.70 0.36 9.62
N PRO A 537 21.81 1.40 10.47
CA PRO A 537 21.25 1.40 11.81
C PRO A 537 19.76 1.01 11.87
N LEU A 538 19.39 0.37 12.98
CA LEU A 538 18.01 -0.02 13.26
C LEU A 538 17.08 1.19 13.40
N VAL A 539 17.58 2.26 14.00
CA VAL A 539 16.78 3.44 14.35
C VAL A 539 17.64 4.70 14.32
N PHE A 540 17.01 5.80 13.91
CA PHE A 540 17.51 7.16 13.99
C PHE A 540 16.44 7.99 14.69
N CYS A 541 16.68 8.38 15.94
CA CYS A 541 15.67 9.10 16.71
C CYS A 541 15.98 10.62 16.79
N ASP A 542 17.24 11.00 16.54
CA ASP A 542 17.64 12.39 16.31
C ASP A 542 17.89 12.67 14.83
N GLY A 543 17.01 13.46 14.21
CA GLY A 543 17.14 13.92 12.82
C GLY A 543 16.74 12.89 11.77
N ASP A 544 17.03 13.21 10.52
CA ASP A 544 16.77 12.31 9.40
C ASP A 544 17.86 11.23 9.31
N PRO A 545 17.52 10.01 8.84
CA PRO A 545 18.47 8.93 8.67
C PRO A 545 19.69 9.36 7.85
N ALA A 546 20.88 8.94 8.27
CA ALA A 546 22.11 9.36 7.60
C ALA A 546 22.12 8.88 6.14
N GLY A 547 22.29 9.84 5.21
CA GLY A 547 22.26 9.61 3.78
C GLY A 547 20.96 8.98 3.29
N GLU A 548 19.83 9.27 3.92
CA GLU A 548 18.52 8.89 3.39
C GLU A 548 18.32 9.37 1.94
N PRO A 549 17.71 8.59 1.05
CA PRO A 549 17.44 9.02 -0.33
C PRO A 549 16.51 10.23 -0.39
N SER A 550 16.60 11.07 -1.42
CA SER A 550 15.89 12.35 -1.49
C SER A 550 14.38 12.19 -1.71
N CYS A 551 13.59 13.12 -1.16
CA CYS A 551 12.18 13.34 -1.50
C CYS A 551 11.96 14.60 -2.36
N VAL A 552 13.04 15.29 -2.71
CA VAL A 552 13.03 16.43 -3.64
C VAL A 552 13.28 15.88 -5.04
N PRO A 553 12.32 16.03 -5.99
CA PRO A 553 12.50 15.62 -7.37
C PRO A 553 13.59 16.48 -8.03
N ALA A 554 14.47 15.89 -8.83
CA ALA A 554 15.52 16.66 -9.48
C ALA A 554 16.09 15.92 -10.69
N ARG A 555 16.26 16.64 -11.80
CA ARG A 555 17.02 16.23 -12.98
C ARG A 555 17.99 17.35 -13.36
N THR A 556 19.16 17.33 -12.72
CA THR A 556 20.14 18.43 -12.76
C THR A 556 21.43 18.10 -13.51
N ARG A 557 21.58 16.86 -14.00
CA ARG A 557 22.83 16.42 -14.65
C ARG A 557 23.01 17.12 -16.00
N MET A 558 24.06 17.93 -16.12
CA MET A 558 24.44 18.62 -17.37
C MET A 558 25.50 17.86 -18.19
N SER A 559 25.55 16.53 -18.06
CA SER A 559 26.57 15.70 -18.73
C SER A 559 25.99 14.35 -19.09
N SER A 560 26.33 13.80 -20.26
CA SER A 560 25.69 12.59 -20.79
C SER A 560 25.66 11.42 -19.76
N PRO A 561 24.49 10.80 -19.51
CA PRO A 561 23.17 11.23 -19.97
C PRO A 561 22.73 12.55 -19.31
N ASP A 562 22.53 13.58 -20.14
CA ASP A 562 22.11 14.91 -19.71
C ASP A 562 20.62 14.86 -19.33
N ALA A 563 20.18 15.65 -18.35
CA ALA A 563 18.77 15.76 -17.98
C ALA A 563 17.87 16.06 -19.20
N SER A 564 18.36 16.87 -20.13
CA SER A 564 17.69 17.21 -21.39
C SER A 564 17.86 16.18 -22.52
N GLU A 565 18.80 15.24 -22.38
CA GLU A 565 18.88 14.10 -23.28
C GLU A 565 17.60 13.25 -23.12
N ASN A 566 17.12 12.70 -24.24
CA ASN A 566 15.88 11.92 -24.32
C ASN A 566 14.57 12.66 -24.01
N GLY A 567 14.60 14.00 -23.91
CA GLY A 567 13.38 14.82 -23.96
C GLY A 567 12.76 15.17 -22.61
N SER A 568 13.49 15.01 -21.50
CA SER A 568 13.08 15.64 -20.23
C SER A 568 13.52 17.12 -20.19
N ASN A 569 12.95 17.94 -19.32
CA ASN A 569 13.53 19.25 -18.99
C ASN A 569 14.51 19.16 -17.81
N TYR A 570 15.27 20.24 -17.60
CA TYR A 570 16.14 20.40 -16.44
C TYR A 570 15.33 21.00 -15.29
N TYR A 571 15.44 20.43 -14.09
CA TYR A 571 14.80 20.97 -12.89
C TYR A 571 15.51 20.56 -11.61
N THR A 572 15.32 21.36 -10.56
CA THR A 572 15.98 21.17 -9.27
C THR A 572 15.05 20.69 -8.17
N GLY A 573 13.73 20.76 -8.37
CA GLY A 573 12.71 20.54 -7.33
C GLY A 573 12.75 21.57 -6.22
N MET A 574 13.48 22.68 -6.38
CA MET A 574 13.50 23.75 -5.41
C MET A 574 12.54 24.82 -5.88
N SER A 575 11.49 25.06 -5.09
CA SER A 575 10.55 26.13 -5.35
C SER A 575 11.24 27.50 -5.37
N SER A 576 10.75 28.37 -6.24
CA SER A 576 11.25 29.72 -6.44
C SER A 576 10.09 30.70 -6.62
N ALA A 577 10.40 31.99 -6.74
CA ALA A 577 9.37 33.02 -6.94
C ALA A 577 8.78 33.04 -8.37
N THR A 578 9.30 32.21 -9.27
CA THR A 578 8.86 32.12 -10.67
C THR A 578 8.66 30.69 -11.13
N ASP A 579 8.80 29.70 -10.25
CA ASP A 579 8.66 28.25 -10.49
C ASP A 579 8.27 27.68 -9.12
N MET A 580 6.97 27.73 -8.80
CA MET A 580 6.48 27.51 -7.44
C MET A 580 6.55 26.05 -7.02
N ASP A 581 6.34 25.12 -7.95
CA ASP A 581 6.35 23.69 -7.72
C ASP A 581 7.74 23.04 -7.95
N GLY A 582 8.69 23.79 -8.53
CA GLY A 582 10.07 23.36 -8.74
C GLY A 582 10.26 22.41 -9.93
N ASP A 583 9.32 22.36 -10.87
CA ASP A 583 9.34 21.48 -12.03
C ASP A 583 10.26 21.94 -13.18
N GLY A 584 10.86 23.12 -13.04
CA GLY A 584 11.80 23.73 -14.00
C GLY A 584 11.13 24.50 -15.13
N ILE A 585 9.84 24.79 -15.03
CA ILE A 585 9.06 25.63 -15.95
C ILE A 585 8.62 26.87 -15.18
N ASP A 586 8.78 28.04 -15.80
CA ASP A 586 8.38 29.27 -15.12
C ASP A 586 6.84 29.32 -15.03
N ASP A 587 6.26 29.78 -13.91
CA ASP A 587 4.81 29.84 -13.65
C ASP A 587 4.01 30.44 -14.83
N ALA A 588 4.59 31.41 -15.55
CA ALA A 588 3.93 32.07 -16.69
C ALA A 588 3.82 31.20 -17.97
N ALA A 589 4.58 30.12 -18.05
CA ALA A 589 4.61 29.14 -19.13
C ALA A 589 4.15 27.75 -18.69
N ASP A 590 3.92 27.58 -17.40
CA ASP A 590 3.50 26.36 -16.73
C ASP A 590 1.98 26.17 -16.87
N ASN A 591 1.53 25.00 -17.33
CA ASN A 591 0.11 24.67 -17.40
C ASN A 591 -0.47 24.13 -16.08
N CYS A 592 0.37 23.96 -15.05
CA CYS A 592 0.03 23.60 -13.67
C CYS A 592 0.91 24.32 -12.63
N GLU A 593 0.83 25.65 -12.56
CA GLU A 593 1.65 26.57 -11.73
C GLU A 593 1.96 26.15 -10.27
N THR A 594 1.19 25.25 -9.66
CA THR A 594 1.37 24.80 -8.27
C THR A 594 1.49 23.28 -8.10
N ILE A 595 1.43 22.50 -9.18
CA ILE A 595 1.43 21.04 -9.16
C ILE A 595 2.51 20.49 -10.10
N PHE A 596 3.56 19.94 -9.49
CA PHE A 596 4.76 19.43 -10.15
C PHE A 596 4.46 18.48 -11.32
N ASN A 597 4.70 18.98 -12.53
CA ASN A 597 4.45 18.26 -13.75
C ASN A 597 5.53 18.49 -14.83
N PRO A 598 6.82 18.20 -14.53
CA PRO A 598 7.90 18.40 -15.48
C PRO A 598 7.67 17.61 -16.77
N ILE A 599 8.35 18.05 -17.83
CA ILE A 599 8.34 17.39 -19.13
C ILE A 599 9.15 16.09 -19.02
N ARG A 600 8.52 14.96 -19.34
CA ARG A 600 9.16 13.64 -19.44
C ARG A 600 9.42 13.25 -20.91
N PRO A 601 10.27 12.24 -21.18
CA PRO A 601 10.49 11.71 -22.52
C PRO A 601 9.21 11.29 -23.26
N LEU A 602 8.15 10.91 -22.53
CA LEU A 602 6.87 10.49 -23.10
C LEU A 602 5.91 11.67 -23.40
N ASP A 603 6.21 12.89 -22.95
CA ASP A 603 5.33 14.07 -23.05
C ASP A 603 5.59 14.92 -24.32
N ASN A 604 6.44 14.44 -25.24
CA ASN A 604 6.74 15.10 -26.53
C ASN A 604 7.26 16.55 -26.43
N GLY A 605 7.93 16.89 -25.32
CA GLY A 605 8.60 18.17 -25.14
C GLY A 605 7.71 19.32 -24.64
N MET A 606 6.52 19.01 -24.13
CA MET A 606 5.60 19.96 -23.49
C MET A 606 4.98 19.31 -22.26
N GLN A 607 4.49 20.10 -21.30
CA GLN A 607 3.70 19.54 -20.20
C GLN A 607 2.41 18.92 -20.76
N ALA A 608 1.96 17.83 -20.13
CA ALA A 608 0.82 17.07 -20.60
C ALA A 608 -0.50 17.86 -20.41
N ASP A 609 -1.37 17.77 -21.41
CA ASP A 609 -2.71 18.38 -21.50
C ASP A 609 -3.50 17.52 -22.52
N SER A 610 -4.09 16.46 -22.01
CA SER A 610 -4.64 15.33 -22.78
C SER A 610 -5.94 15.70 -23.49
N ASP A 611 -6.72 16.61 -22.95
CA ASP A 611 -8.00 17.04 -23.50
C ASP A 611 -7.93 18.39 -24.24
N SER A 612 -6.80 19.10 -24.12
CA SER A 612 -6.48 20.37 -24.77
C SER A 612 -7.35 21.55 -24.34
N ASP A 613 -7.78 21.58 -23.08
CA ASP A 613 -8.52 22.69 -22.50
C ASP A 613 -7.62 23.84 -22.00
N GLY A 614 -6.31 23.58 -21.88
CA GLY A 614 -5.28 24.53 -21.46
C GLY A 614 -4.86 24.41 -19.99
N MET A 615 -5.50 23.55 -19.20
CA MET A 615 -5.04 23.10 -17.89
C MET A 615 -4.20 21.83 -18.06
N GLY A 616 -3.09 21.69 -17.33
CA GLY A 616 -2.30 20.47 -17.42
C GLY A 616 -2.93 19.29 -16.70
N ASP A 617 -2.70 18.07 -17.20
CA ASP A 617 -3.29 16.83 -16.66
C ASP A 617 -3.11 16.71 -15.13
N ALA A 618 -1.96 17.13 -14.62
CA ALA A 618 -1.59 17.03 -13.21
C ALA A 618 -2.39 17.95 -12.28
N CYS A 619 -3.01 19.02 -12.79
CA CYS A 619 -3.83 19.97 -12.04
C CYS A 619 -5.29 20.02 -12.52
N ASP A 620 -5.58 19.41 -13.67
CA ASP A 620 -6.90 19.31 -14.28
C ASP A 620 -7.83 18.39 -13.45
N PRO A 621 -8.97 18.89 -12.93
CA PRO A 621 -10.03 18.08 -12.34
C PRO A 621 -10.51 16.91 -13.22
N CYS A 622 -10.48 17.08 -14.55
CA CYS A 622 -10.95 16.11 -15.53
C CYS A 622 -9.99 15.94 -16.71
N PRO A 623 -8.83 15.27 -16.51
CA PRO A 623 -7.72 15.16 -17.49
C PRO A 623 -8.08 14.50 -18.84
N LEU A 624 -9.27 13.93 -18.97
CA LEU A 624 -9.75 13.29 -20.21
C LEU A 624 -10.94 14.04 -20.83
N GLY A 625 -11.17 15.27 -20.35
CA GLY A 625 -12.23 16.17 -20.72
C GLY A 625 -13.56 15.90 -20.03
N GLY A 626 -14.38 16.95 -20.01
CA GLY A 626 -15.71 16.90 -19.40
C GLY A 626 -16.05 18.15 -18.60
N ASP A 627 -15.16 19.13 -18.52
CA ASP A 627 -15.22 20.33 -17.66
C ASP A 627 -16.44 21.19 -17.91
N ALA A 628 -16.93 21.18 -19.17
CA ALA A 628 -18.16 21.86 -19.54
C ALA A 628 -19.44 21.17 -19.01
N ASN A 629 -19.32 19.95 -18.49
CA ASN A 629 -20.42 19.15 -17.97
C ASN A 629 -19.94 18.18 -16.86
N PRO A 630 -20.14 18.49 -15.58
CA PRO A 630 -19.77 17.60 -14.46
C PRO A 630 -20.35 16.18 -14.57
N ALA A 631 -21.43 15.93 -15.31
CA ALA A 631 -21.92 14.57 -15.53
C ALA A 631 -21.05 13.72 -16.49
N THR A 632 -20.11 14.35 -17.21
CA THR A 632 -19.08 13.69 -18.04
C THR A 632 -17.69 13.83 -17.42
N CYS A 633 -17.48 14.85 -16.59
CA CYS A 633 -16.34 15.03 -15.70
C CYS A 633 -16.63 14.29 -14.38
N ILE A 634 -16.61 12.96 -14.44
CA ILE A 634 -16.72 12.14 -13.23
C ILE A 634 -15.32 12.14 -12.62
N ALA A 635 -15.05 13.11 -11.75
CA ALA A 635 -14.09 12.88 -10.70
C ALA A 635 -14.63 11.70 -9.89
N VAL A 636 -13.94 10.57 -9.99
CA VAL A 636 -14.35 9.35 -9.31
C VAL A 636 -14.01 9.54 -7.85
N ASP A 637 -14.99 9.41 -6.95
CA ASP A 637 -14.72 9.44 -5.52
C ASP A 637 -13.85 8.21 -5.20
N PRO A 638 -12.58 8.38 -4.77
CA PRO A 638 -11.72 7.25 -4.44
C PRO A 638 -12.26 6.43 -3.26
N ASN A 639 -13.26 6.94 -2.54
CA ASN A 639 -14.01 6.24 -1.49
C ASN A 639 -15.31 5.61 -1.99
N ASP A 640 -15.64 5.62 -3.29
CA ASP A 640 -16.75 4.90 -3.93
C ASP A 640 -16.21 4.19 -5.18
N ARG A 641 -15.56 3.04 -4.94
CA ARG A 641 -14.73 2.32 -5.91
C ARG A 641 -15.55 1.81 -7.08
N ASP A 642 -16.74 1.31 -6.79
CA ASP A 642 -17.61 0.69 -7.79
C ASP A 642 -18.61 1.67 -8.43
N ARG A 643 -18.68 2.90 -7.89
CA ARG A 643 -19.42 4.05 -8.42
C ARG A 643 -20.91 3.83 -8.40
N ASP A 644 -21.38 3.13 -7.40
CA ASP A 644 -22.79 2.83 -7.21
C ASP A 644 -23.52 3.92 -6.39
N GLY A 645 -22.76 4.83 -5.78
CA GLY A 645 -23.21 5.95 -4.97
C GLY A 645 -23.21 5.67 -3.46
N VAL A 646 -22.66 4.54 -3.01
CA VAL A 646 -22.44 4.18 -1.61
C VAL A 646 -20.94 4.20 -1.32
N PRO A 647 -20.48 4.97 -0.32
CA PRO A 647 -19.06 4.95 0.05
C PRO A 647 -18.62 3.55 0.49
N ASN A 648 -17.43 3.13 0.08
CA ASN A 648 -16.78 1.84 0.32
C ASN A 648 -16.85 1.33 1.77
N ASP A 649 -17.08 2.21 2.75
CA ASP A 649 -17.10 1.92 4.18
C ASP A 649 -18.52 1.62 4.69
N ALA A 650 -19.52 2.12 3.97
CA ALA A 650 -20.94 1.85 4.18
C ALA A 650 -21.50 0.88 3.12
N ASP A 651 -20.65 0.44 2.19
CA ASP A 651 -20.97 -0.42 1.08
C ASP A 651 -20.73 -1.88 1.45
N ASN A 652 -21.77 -2.70 1.37
CA ASN A 652 -21.69 -4.15 1.60
C ASN A 652 -21.15 -4.91 0.38
N CYS A 653 -20.91 -4.26 -0.76
CA CYS A 653 -20.12 -4.75 -1.89
C CYS A 653 -19.18 -3.69 -2.49
N PRO A 654 -18.11 -3.27 -1.79
CA PRO A 654 -17.23 -2.15 -2.20
C PRO A 654 -16.56 -2.24 -3.58
N SER A 655 -16.69 -3.36 -4.28
CA SER A 655 -16.12 -3.61 -5.62
C SER A 655 -17.16 -4.07 -6.64
N VAL A 656 -18.44 -4.19 -6.27
CA VAL A 656 -19.51 -4.72 -7.14
C VAL A 656 -20.77 -3.86 -7.01
N PRO A 657 -21.09 -3.03 -8.04
CA PRO A 657 -22.14 -2.02 -7.93
C PRO A 657 -23.48 -2.59 -7.49
N ASN A 658 -23.93 -2.20 -6.30
CA ASN A 658 -25.21 -2.59 -5.73
C ASN A 658 -25.86 -1.44 -4.93
N PRO A 659 -26.35 -0.37 -5.60
CA PRO A 659 -26.80 0.87 -4.92
C PRO A 659 -27.94 0.70 -3.92
N MET A 660 -28.58 -0.47 -3.92
CA MET A 660 -29.71 -0.83 -3.07
C MET A 660 -29.27 -1.61 -1.82
N GLN A 661 -27.99 -2.01 -1.74
CA GLN A 661 -27.37 -2.66 -0.58
C GLN A 661 -28.19 -3.87 -0.10
N GLU A 662 -28.67 -4.69 -1.05
CA GLU A 662 -29.42 -5.90 -0.74
C GLU A 662 -28.47 -6.92 -0.08
N ASP A 663 -28.83 -7.40 1.11
CA ASP A 663 -28.15 -8.45 1.87
C ASP A 663 -29.27 -9.33 2.48
N MET A 664 -29.50 -10.50 1.89
CA MET A 664 -30.65 -11.32 2.24
C MET A 664 -30.43 -12.19 3.49
N ASP A 665 -29.19 -12.49 3.87
CA ASP A 665 -28.90 -13.32 5.04
C ASP A 665 -28.36 -12.56 6.25
N GLU A 666 -28.27 -11.23 6.13
CA GLU A 666 -27.95 -10.27 7.19
C GLU A 666 -26.54 -10.52 7.77
N ASP A 667 -25.56 -10.74 6.87
CA ASP A 667 -24.16 -10.99 7.22
C ASP A 667 -23.20 -9.84 6.84
N ASP A 668 -23.76 -8.71 6.42
CA ASP A 668 -23.09 -7.48 6.00
C ASP A 668 -22.29 -7.63 4.68
N LYS A 669 -22.49 -8.70 3.91
CA LYS A 669 -22.09 -8.79 2.51
C LYS A 669 -23.30 -8.68 1.60
N GLY A 670 -23.20 -7.84 0.59
CA GLY A 670 -24.29 -7.67 -0.35
C GLY A 670 -24.47 -8.91 -1.24
N ASP A 671 -25.73 -9.18 -1.60
CA ASP A 671 -26.15 -10.27 -2.50
C ASP A 671 -25.38 -10.27 -3.84
N ALA A 672 -24.82 -9.12 -4.24
CA ALA A 672 -24.09 -8.92 -5.49
C ALA A 672 -22.66 -9.48 -5.46
N CYS A 673 -22.00 -9.44 -4.29
CA CYS A 673 -20.62 -9.87 -4.09
C CYS A 673 -20.52 -11.09 -3.16
N ASP A 674 -21.62 -11.51 -2.54
CA ASP A 674 -21.63 -12.71 -1.73
C ASP A 674 -21.79 -13.99 -2.58
N ALA A 675 -20.94 -14.98 -2.28
CA ALA A 675 -20.91 -16.27 -2.96
C ALA A 675 -22.04 -17.21 -2.49
N CYS A 676 -22.71 -16.90 -1.39
CA CYS A 676 -23.85 -17.67 -0.88
C CYS A 676 -24.94 -16.79 -0.24
N PRO A 677 -25.69 -15.98 -1.04
CA PRO A 677 -26.57 -14.87 -0.58
C PRO A 677 -27.78 -15.24 0.29
N THR A 678 -27.78 -16.42 0.90
CA THR A 678 -28.89 -17.03 1.63
C THR A 678 -28.41 -17.70 2.92
N VAL A 679 -27.10 -17.71 3.16
CA VAL A 679 -26.43 -18.39 4.27
C VAL A 679 -25.30 -17.52 4.79
N ALA A 680 -25.59 -16.77 5.86
CA ALA A 680 -24.63 -15.90 6.52
C ALA A 680 -23.22 -16.51 6.66
N ASN A 681 -22.27 -15.82 6.05
CA ASN A 681 -20.84 -16.05 6.04
C ASN A 681 -20.12 -14.71 6.23
N PRO A 682 -20.34 -14.06 7.39
CA PRO A 682 -19.79 -12.74 7.66
C PRO A 682 -18.25 -12.74 7.58
N ASP A 683 -17.67 -11.57 7.35
CA ASP A 683 -16.21 -11.37 7.20
C ASP A 683 -15.60 -12.18 6.04
N ALA A 684 -14.30 -12.51 6.07
CA ALA A 684 -13.69 -13.39 5.05
C ALA A 684 -14.12 -14.88 5.14
N MET A 685 -15.23 -15.21 5.82
CA MET A 685 -15.66 -16.60 5.94
C MET A 685 -16.12 -17.14 4.58
N ALA A 686 -15.51 -18.25 4.18
CA ALA A 686 -15.99 -19.01 3.03
C ALA A 686 -17.40 -19.54 3.29
N CYS A 687 -18.21 -19.61 2.24
CA CYS A 687 -19.54 -20.19 2.28
C CYS A 687 -19.55 -21.52 3.04
N PRO A 688 -20.39 -21.67 4.07
CA PRO A 688 -20.51 -22.92 4.79
C PRO A 688 -20.79 -24.05 3.79
N ALA A 689 -19.82 -24.96 3.65
CA ALA A 689 -19.93 -26.07 2.72
C ALA A 689 -21.27 -26.77 2.93
N LEU A 690 -22.10 -26.81 1.88
CA LEU A 690 -23.50 -27.23 1.94
C LEU A 690 -23.60 -28.56 2.71
N ALA A 691 -24.27 -28.52 3.87
CA ALA A 691 -24.51 -29.73 4.64
C ALA A 691 -25.33 -30.69 3.78
N THR A 692 -24.78 -31.87 3.51
CA THR A 692 -25.37 -32.84 2.59
C THR A 692 -25.20 -34.27 3.09
N THR A 693 -25.85 -35.20 2.40
CA THR A 693 -25.76 -36.63 2.66
C THR A 693 -24.89 -37.34 1.62
N VAL A 694 -24.30 -38.47 2.00
CA VAL A 694 -23.56 -39.34 1.05
C VAL A 694 -24.40 -39.71 -0.17
N TYR A 695 -25.71 -39.90 0.03
CA TYR A 695 -26.66 -40.24 -1.02
C TYR A 695 -26.79 -39.12 -2.04
N ALA A 696 -26.96 -37.88 -1.58
CA ALA A 696 -27.05 -36.69 -2.43
C ALA A 696 -25.78 -36.50 -3.27
N VAL A 697 -24.60 -36.65 -2.65
CA VAL A 697 -23.30 -36.61 -3.34
C VAL A 697 -23.23 -37.71 -4.41
N ARG A 698 -23.58 -38.95 -4.07
CA ARG A 698 -23.54 -40.08 -5.02
C ARG A 698 -24.55 -39.96 -6.16
N MET A 699 -25.66 -39.27 -5.94
CA MET A 699 -26.71 -39.06 -6.92
C MET A 699 -26.48 -37.80 -7.78
N GLY A 700 -25.46 -37.00 -7.47
CA GLY A 700 -25.15 -35.78 -8.22
C GLY A 700 -26.25 -34.72 -8.12
N THR A 701 -26.89 -34.60 -6.94
CA THR A 701 -27.92 -33.59 -6.71
C THR A 701 -27.37 -32.19 -6.50
N HIS A 702 -26.05 -32.06 -6.40
CA HIS A 702 -25.31 -30.80 -6.33
C HIS A 702 -24.60 -30.54 -7.65
N PRO A 703 -24.40 -29.26 -8.03
CA PRO A 703 -23.53 -28.90 -9.15
C PRO A 703 -22.13 -29.52 -9.00
N ALA A 704 -21.44 -29.72 -10.13
CA ALA A 704 -20.04 -30.11 -10.09
C ALA A 704 -19.20 -29.00 -9.45
N GLU A 705 -18.11 -29.37 -8.77
CA GLU A 705 -17.19 -28.44 -8.06
C GLU A 705 -17.78 -27.73 -6.82
N THR A 706 -18.98 -28.12 -6.34
CA THR A 706 -19.53 -27.59 -5.08
C THR A 706 -18.86 -28.21 -3.86
N GLU A 707 -18.32 -27.38 -2.96
CA GLU A 707 -17.82 -27.83 -1.66
C GLU A 707 -18.98 -28.25 -0.74
N VAL A 708 -18.87 -29.43 -0.13
CA VAL A 708 -19.94 -30.01 0.69
C VAL A 708 -19.41 -30.61 1.97
N THR A 709 -20.19 -30.47 3.05
CA THR A 709 -19.91 -31.14 4.33
C THR A 709 -20.81 -32.36 4.50
N VAL A 710 -20.22 -33.53 4.75
CA VAL A 710 -20.95 -34.76 5.09
C VAL A 710 -20.56 -35.23 6.49
N ARG A 711 -21.53 -35.36 7.40
CA ARG A 711 -21.31 -35.71 8.82
C ARG A 711 -21.74 -37.15 9.13
N GLY A 712 -21.24 -37.69 10.23
CA GLY A 712 -21.65 -39.02 10.72
C GLY A 712 -21.11 -40.20 9.90
N LEU A 713 -19.95 -40.02 9.26
CA LEU A 713 -19.32 -41.07 8.47
C LEU A 713 -18.46 -42.01 9.33
N VAL A 714 -18.46 -43.29 8.96
CA VAL A 714 -17.52 -44.30 9.44
C VAL A 714 -16.53 -44.60 8.33
N ILE A 715 -15.23 -44.47 8.62
CA ILE A 715 -14.17 -44.88 7.70
C ILE A 715 -14.16 -46.41 7.64
N THR A 716 -14.36 -46.99 6.46
CA THR A 716 -14.46 -48.44 6.26
C THR A 716 -13.19 -49.05 5.66
N ALA A 717 -12.37 -48.26 4.97
CA ALA A 717 -11.07 -48.70 4.46
C ALA A 717 -10.15 -47.49 4.16
N LEU A 718 -8.84 -47.71 4.23
CA LEU A 718 -7.82 -46.71 3.84
C LEU A 718 -7.17 -47.13 2.51
N ALA A 719 -6.79 -46.14 1.69
CA ALA A 719 -6.06 -46.31 0.43
C ALA A 719 -4.84 -45.37 0.40
N SER A 720 -3.96 -45.52 -0.60
CA SER A 720 -2.73 -44.73 -0.70
C SER A 720 -2.95 -43.26 -1.06
N ASN A 721 -4.12 -42.90 -1.59
CA ASN A 721 -4.49 -41.55 -2.02
C ASN A 721 -5.81 -41.07 -1.41
N GLY A 722 -6.28 -41.72 -0.35
CA GLY A 722 -7.59 -41.41 0.22
C GLY A 722 -8.15 -42.51 1.13
N PHE A 723 -9.45 -42.44 1.40
CA PHE A 723 -10.15 -43.43 2.22
C PHE A 723 -11.59 -43.65 1.75
N TYR A 724 -12.10 -44.85 2.02
CA TYR A 724 -13.51 -45.19 1.86
C TYR A 724 -14.26 -44.86 3.15
N ALA A 725 -15.37 -44.16 3.01
CA ALA A 725 -16.24 -43.79 4.13
C ALA A 725 -17.69 -44.16 3.82
N GLN A 726 -18.44 -44.51 4.86
CA GLN A 726 -19.85 -44.90 4.76
C GLN A 726 -20.70 -44.17 5.81
N GLN A 727 -21.93 -43.79 5.47
CA GLN A 727 -22.87 -43.23 6.44
C GLN A 727 -23.15 -44.24 7.56
N ALA A 728 -22.97 -43.82 8.81
CA ALA A 728 -23.18 -44.70 9.96
C ALA A 728 -24.65 -45.12 10.08
N MET A 729 -24.90 -46.42 10.18
CA MET A 729 -26.25 -46.93 10.42
C MET A 729 -26.82 -46.35 11.72
N GLY A 730 -28.04 -45.81 11.66
CA GLY A 730 -28.73 -45.24 12.81
C GLY A 730 -28.43 -43.76 13.08
N THR A 731 -27.69 -43.10 12.19
CA THR A 731 -27.66 -41.61 12.13
C THR A 731 -28.90 -41.09 11.41
N ASP A 732 -29.27 -39.84 11.68
CA ASP A 732 -30.46 -39.19 11.10
C ASP A 732 -30.39 -39.15 9.55
N ASP A 733 -29.18 -39.15 8.98
CA ASP A 733 -28.91 -39.09 7.55
C ASP A 733 -28.83 -40.47 6.86
N TYR A 734 -29.01 -41.59 7.58
CA TYR A 734 -28.89 -42.94 7.00
C TYR A 734 -30.17 -43.39 6.28
N ALA A 735 -30.16 -43.35 4.94
CA ALA A 735 -31.29 -43.73 4.09
C ALA A 735 -31.27 -45.20 3.60
N GLY A 736 -30.32 -46.02 4.05
CA GLY A 736 -30.18 -47.43 3.66
C GLY A 736 -28.81 -47.79 3.11
N VAL A 737 -28.57 -49.07 2.82
CA VAL A 737 -27.22 -49.56 2.42
C VAL A 737 -26.79 -49.07 1.04
N ASP A 738 -27.74 -48.88 0.12
CA ASP A 738 -27.45 -48.50 -1.26
C ASP A 738 -26.98 -47.05 -1.33
N PHE A 739 -25.85 -46.80 -2.01
CA PHE A 739 -25.22 -45.46 -2.13
C PHE A 739 -24.76 -44.82 -0.83
N SER A 740 -24.74 -45.56 0.28
CA SER A 740 -24.27 -45.05 1.58
C SER A 740 -22.76 -44.85 1.69
N GLY A 741 -21.98 -45.14 0.63
CA GLY A 741 -20.52 -45.07 0.65
C GLY A 741 -19.92 -44.17 -0.43
N ILE A 742 -18.81 -43.51 -0.08
CA ILE A 742 -17.98 -42.64 -0.93
C ILE A 742 -16.49 -42.95 -0.77
N PHE A 743 -15.70 -42.50 -1.72
CA PHE A 743 -14.23 -42.45 -1.61
C PHE A 743 -13.81 -40.98 -1.53
N VAL A 744 -13.00 -40.64 -0.52
CA VAL A 744 -12.49 -39.28 -0.28
C VAL A 744 -11.01 -39.28 -0.61
N PHE A 745 -10.59 -38.42 -1.54
CA PHE A 745 -9.18 -38.24 -1.90
C PHE A 745 -8.50 -37.29 -0.90
N THR A 746 -7.29 -37.62 -0.43
CA THR A 746 -6.56 -36.84 0.59
C THR A 746 -5.28 -36.18 0.06
N SER A 747 -5.06 -36.20 -1.24
CA SER A 747 -3.94 -35.54 -1.93
C SER A 747 -4.37 -35.15 -3.34
N SER A 748 -4.07 -33.92 -3.76
CA SER A 748 -4.22 -33.47 -5.15
C SER A 748 -3.31 -34.30 -6.07
N ALA A 749 -3.87 -34.89 -7.12
CA ALA A 749 -3.10 -35.41 -8.25
C ALA A 749 -2.72 -34.26 -9.19
#